data_AF-A0A7R9QMX4-F1
#
_entry.id   AF-A0A7R9QMX4-F1
#
_cell.length_a   1.000
_cell.length_b   1.000
_cell.length_c   1.000
_cell.angle_alpha   90.00
_cell.angle_beta   90.00
_cell.angle_gamma   90.00
#
_symmetry.space_group_name_H-M   'P 1'
#
loop_
_entity.id
_entity.type
_entity.pdbx_description
1 polymer ?
#
loop_
_entity_poly.entity_id
_entity_poly.type
_entity_poly.pdbx_seq_one_letter_code
_entity_poly.pdbx_strand_id
1 'polypeptide(L)'
;MAEKIKCGPIVEMQGDEMTRIIWDLIKEKLIFPFINAELHFFDLGIENRDATNDEVTIECAKAILKYNVGVKCATITPDEKRVEEFNLKQMWKSPNGTIRNILGGTVFREPIMCKNIPQVVPGWKKPIIIGRHAFGDQYKATDFVVPGNGKLEIKWTPAAGGEPINYTVYDFKDGGGVSLSMYNTDSSITSFAEASLQYALDRKYPLYMSTKNTILKKYDGRFKDIFQEIYEKQYKARYEAAGIWYEHRLIDDMVAQALKSEGGFMWACKNYDGDVQSDSIAQGYGSLGMMTSVLVCPDGKTIEAEAAHGTVTRHYRFHQQNKETSTNPIASIFAWTRGLLHRAKLDANPPLAHFAQTLEKVCVDTIEAGFMTKDLAICIKGMNGNRDATNDEVTIECAKAILKYNVGVKCATITPDEKRVEEFNLKQMWKSPNGTIRNILGGTVFREPIMCKNIPQVVPGWKKPIIIGRHAFGDQYKATDFVVPGNGKLEIKWTPAAGGEPINYTVYDFKDGGGVSLSMYNTDSSITSFAEASLQYALDRKYPLYMSTKNTILKKYDGRFKDIFQEIYEKQYKARYEAAGIWYEHRLIDDMVAQALKSEGGFMWACKNYDGDVQSDSIAQGYGSLGMMTSVLVCPDGKTIEAEAAHGTVTRHYRFHQQNKETSTNPIASIFAWTRGLLHRAKLDANPPLAHFAQTLEKVCVDTIEAGFMTKDLAICIKGMNGVERGDYLNTFEFLDKLAENLRAELKRK
;
A
#
# COMPACT_ATOMS: atom_id res chain seq x y z
N MET A 1 -2.51 -20.65 47.16
CA MET A 1 -2.32 -19.95 45.86
C MET A 1 -2.36 -18.45 46.14
N ALA A 2 -1.79 -17.60 45.28
CA ALA A 2 -2.03 -16.16 45.37
C ALA A 2 -3.50 -15.83 45.01
N GLU A 3 -4.05 -14.71 45.51
CA GLU A 3 -5.36 -14.22 45.04
C GLU A 3 -5.23 -13.73 43.59
N LYS A 4 -6.18 -14.12 42.73
CA LYS A 4 -6.18 -13.69 41.33
C LYS A 4 -6.65 -12.24 41.20
N ILE A 5 -6.04 -11.50 40.28
CA ILE A 5 -6.41 -10.12 39.96
C ILE A 5 -7.83 -10.11 39.41
N LYS A 6 -8.73 -9.37 40.08
CA LYS A 6 -10.11 -9.18 39.63
C LYS A 6 -10.14 -8.26 38.40
N CYS A 7 -10.95 -8.60 37.42
CA CYS A 7 -11.10 -7.90 36.16
C CYS A 7 -12.59 -7.81 35.79
N GLY A 8 -13.08 -6.61 35.46
CA GLY A 8 -14.43 -6.42 34.93
C GLY A 8 -14.65 -7.04 33.53
N PRO A 9 -15.83 -6.85 32.94
CA PRO A 9 -16.28 -7.61 31.76
C PRO A 9 -15.38 -7.45 30.53
N ILE A 10 -15.05 -8.56 29.88
CA ILE A 10 -14.34 -8.61 28.60
C ILE A 10 -15.10 -9.52 27.63
N VAL A 11 -15.27 -9.06 26.39
CA VAL A 11 -15.77 -9.90 25.29
C VAL A 11 -14.60 -10.64 24.66
N GLU A 12 -14.58 -11.97 24.78
CA GLU A 12 -13.63 -12.81 24.06
C GLU A 12 -14.22 -13.27 22.73
N MET A 13 -13.46 -13.11 21.64
CA MET A 13 -13.77 -13.70 20.34
C MET A 13 -12.71 -14.71 19.95
N GLN A 14 -13.02 -15.99 20.09
CA GLN A 14 -12.18 -17.08 19.58
C GLN A 14 -12.28 -17.15 18.05
N GLY A 15 -11.24 -17.68 17.40
CA GLY A 15 -11.14 -17.75 15.94
C GLY A 15 -10.66 -19.10 15.42
N ASP A 16 -9.91 -19.10 14.33
CA ASP A 16 -9.70 -20.30 13.49
C ASP A 16 -8.27 -20.87 13.52
N GLU A 17 -8.14 -22.08 12.97
CA GLU A 17 -6.87 -22.76 12.62
C GLU A 17 -5.83 -22.79 13.78
N MET A 18 -4.54 -22.69 13.46
CA MET A 18 -3.44 -22.71 14.45
C MET A 18 -3.56 -21.57 15.47
N THR A 19 -4.16 -20.46 15.05
CA THR A 19 -4.40 -19.29 15.89
C THR A 19 -5.40 -19.57 17.02
N ARG A 20 -6.43 -20.40 16.79
CA ARG A 20 -7.35 -20.90 17.84
C ARG A 20 -6.60 -21.62 18.96
N ILE A 21 -5.73 -22.56 18.59
CA ILE A 21 -4.95 -23.39 19.52
C ILE A 21 -4.03 -22.52 20.38
N ILE A 22 -3.35 -21.56 19.74
CA ILE A 22 -2.45 -20.61 20.44
C ILE A 22 -3.22 -19.70 21.39
N TRP A 23 -4.43 -19.27 20.99
CA TRP A 23 -5.30 -18.43 21.81
C TRP A 23 -5.70 -19.10 23.13
N ASP A 24 -6.04 -20.38 23.08
CA ASP A 24 -6.36 -21.16 24.28
C ASP A 24 -5.12 -21.39 25.16
N LEU A 25 -3.96 -21.71 24.56
CA LEU A 25 -2.70 -21.84 25.29
C LEU A 25 -2.27 -20.53 25.97
N ILE A 26 -2.54 -19.36 25.37
CA ILE A 26 -2.31 -18.05 25.99
C ILE A 26 -3.22 -17.89 27.23
N LYS A 27 -4.52 -18.18 27.09
CA LYS A 27 -5.47 -18.11 28.22
C LYS A 27 -5.06 -19.02 29.38
N GLU A 28 -4.78 -20.28 29.08
CA GLU A 28 -4.40 -21.30 30.07
C GLU A 28 -3.09 -21.00 30.81
N LYS A 29 -2.06 -20.54 30.09
CA LYS A 29 -0.69 -20.44 30.64
C LYS A 29 -0.32 -19.03 31.10
N LEU A 30 -0.90 -18.00 30.49
CA LEU A 30 -0.48 -16.62 30.69
C LEU A 30 -1.56 -15.74 31.34
N ILE A 31 -2.86 -15.99 31.12
CA ILE A 31 -3.93 -15.11 31.61
C ILE A 31 -4.62 -15.67 32.86
N PHE A 32 -5.36 -16.78 32.73
CA PHE A 32 -6.22 -17.30 33.79
C PHE A 32 -5.53 -17.93 35.01
N PRO A 33 -4.21 -18.25 35.04
CA PRO A 33 -3.52 -18.52 36.30
C PRO A 33 -3.52 -17.30 37.24
N PHE A 34 -3.49 -16.08 36.68
CA PHE A 34 -3.27 -14.83 37.42
C PHE A 34 -4.52 -13.92 37.49
N ILE A 35 -5.39 -13.96 36.49
CA ILE A 35 -6.60 -13.11 36.39
C ILE A 35 -7.87 -13.93 36.66
N ASN A 36 -8.83 -13.28 37.33
CA ASN A 36 -10.22 -13.69 37.41
C ASN A 36 -11.09 -12.61 36.73
N ALA A 37 -11.58 -12.90 35.52
CA ALA A 37 -12.33 -11.96 34.69
C ALA A 37 -13.77 -12.41 34.46
N GLU A 38 -14.70 -11.45 34.41
CA GLU A 38 -16.04 -11.68 33.86
C GLU A 38 -15.93 -11.79 32.33
N LEU A 39 -16.19 -12.97 31.77
CA LEU A 39 -15.87 -13.29 30.38
C LEU A 39 -17.12 -13.58 29.55
N HIS A 40 -17.33 -12.78 28.51
CA HIS A 40 -18.43 -12.92 27.54
C HIS A 40 -17.87 -13.54 26.26
N PHE A 41 -17.93 -14.87 26.15
CA PHE A 41 -17.28 -15.64 25.11
C PHE A 41 -18.13 -15.81 23.83
N PHE A 42 -17.50 -15.65 22.67
CA PHE A 42 -18.07 -15.92 21.35
C PHE A 42 -17.08 -16.72 20.49
N ASP A 43 -17.55 -17.81 19.87
CA ASP A 43 -16.77 -18.55 18.86
C ASP A 43 -17.03 -17.97 17.47
N LEU A 44 -16.03 -17.28 16.90
CA LEU A 44 -16.08 -16.76 15.53
C LEU A 44 -15.38 -17.68 14.52
N GLY A 45 -15.14 -18.94 14.87
CA GLY A 45 -14.69 -19.97 13.94
C GLY A 45 -15.68 -20.16 12.78
N ILE A 46 -15.16 -20.44 11.58
CA ILE A 46 -15.93 -20.39 10.33
C ILE A 46 -17.15 -21.33 10.32
N GLU A 47 -17.06 -22.49 10.97
CA GLU A 47 -18.15 -23.47 11.09
C GLU A 47 -19.29 -22.96 11.98
N ASN A 48 -18.98 -22.31 13.13
CA ASN A 48 -20.00 -21.74 14.00
C ASN A 48 -20.65 -20.49 13.38
N ARG A 49 -19.85 -19.68 12.67
CA ARG A 49 -20.37 -18.56 11.87
C ARG A 49 -21.30 -19.03 10.77
N ASP A 50 -20.95 -20.10 10.05
CA ASP A 50 -21.86 -20.69 9.07
C ASP A 50 -23.14 -21.19 9.75
N ALA A 51 -23.03 -22.00 10.80
CA ALA A 51 -24.16 -22.55 11.54
C ALA A 51 -25.16 -21.46 11.99
N THR A 52 -24.66 -20.38 12.59
CA THR A 52 -25.43 -19.22 13.09
C THR A 52 -25.84 -18.20 12.01
N ASN A 53 -25.46 -18.43 10.75
CA ASN A 53 -25.65 -17.49 9.63
C ASN A 53 -24.98 -16.11 9.85
N ASP A 54 -23.83 -16.12 10.53
CA ASP A 54 -22.97 -15.00 10.93
C ASP A 54 -23.55 -14.01 11.98
N GLU A 55 -24.74 -14.30 12.55
CA GLU A 55 -25.31 -13.45 13.61
C GLU A 55 -24.44 -13.44 14.89
N VAL A 56 -23.69 -14.51 15.18
CA VAL A 56 -22.71 -14.54 16.29
C VAL A 56 -21.68 -13.40 16.22
N THR A 57 -21.32 -12.98 15.01
CA THR A 57 -20.39 -11.85 14.77
C THR A 57 -21.07 -10.49 14.99
N ILE A 58 -22.39 -10.43 14.86
CA ILE A 58 -23.20 -9.24 15.13
C ILE A 58 -23.49 -9.16 16.64
N GLU A 59 -23.80 -10.28 17.30
CA GLU A 59 -23.95 -10.39 18.75
C GLU A 59 -22.67 -10.04 19.51
N CYS A 60 -21.50 -10.51 19.08
CA CYS A 60 -20.25 -10.15 19.74
C CYS A 60 -19.95 -8.64 19.60
N ALA A 61 -20.23 -8.03 18.45
CA ALA A 61 -20.08 -6.58 18.25
C ALA A 61 -21.06 -5.76 19.12
N LYS A 62 -22.32 -6.19 19.23
CA LYS A 62 -23.31 -5.63 20.19
C LYS A 62 -22.80 -5.76 21.64
N ALA A 63 -22.18 -6.88 22.00
CA ALA A 63 -21.60 -7.10 23.32
C ALA A 63 -20.37 -6.20 23.59
N ILE A 64 -19.52 -5.94 22.59
CA ILE A 64 -18.39 -5.00 22.72
C ILE A 64 -18.91 -3.58 23.01
N LEU A 65 -19.93 -3.11 22.30
CA LEU A 65 -20.58 -1.81 22.58
C LEU A 65 -21.16 -1.74 24.00
N LYS A 66 -21.73 -2.85 24.51
CA LYS A 66 -22.26 -2.93 25.88
C LYS A 66 -21.15 -2.88 26.93
N TYR A 67 -20.11 -3.71 26.78
CA TYR A 67 -19.10 -3.93 27.81
C TYR A 67 -17.85 -3.05 27.66
N ASN A 68 -17.66 -2.39 26.52
CA ASN A 68 -16.59 -1.43 26.19
C ASN A 68 -15.20 -2.04 25.93
N VAL A 69 -15.04 -3.38 26.00
CA VAL A 69 -13.76 -4.09 25.76
C VAL A 69 -14.00 -5.40 25.01
N GLY A 70 -13.48 -5.50 23.78
CA GLY A 70 -13.34 -6.73 23.02
C GLY A 70 -11.89 -7.17 22.87
N VAL A 71 -11.65 -8.48 22.87
CA VAL A 71 -10.33 -9.11 22.63
C VAL A 71 -10.48 -10.25 21.62
N LYS A 72 -9.81 -10.14 20.46
CA LYS A 72 -10.12 -10.92 19.25
C LYS A 72 -8.95 -11.75 18.69
N CYS A 73 -9.22 -13.03 18.44
CA CYS A 73 -8.36 -13.96 17.70
C CYS A 73 -8.48 -13.75 16.17
N ALA A 74 -7.42 -14.15 15.43
CA ALA A 74 -7.47 -14.23 13.97
C ALA A 74 -8.50 -15.27 13.47
N THR A 75 -9.19 -14.94 12.37
CA THR A 75 -10.36 -15.66 11.84
C THR A 75 -10.33 -15.79 10.32
N ILE A 76 -10.86 -16.88 9.77
CA ILE A 76 -10.96 -17.13 8.33
C ILE A 76 -11.94 -16.13 7.68
N THR A 77 -11.54 -15.62 6.51
CA THR A 77 -12.45 -15.07 5.49
C THR A 77 -12.38 -16.03 4.30
N PRO A 78 -13.46 -16.74 3.94
CA PRO A 78 -13.38 -17.84 2.98
C PRO A 78 -13.24 -17.35 1.53
N ASP A 79 -12.42 -18.07 0.75
CA ASP A 79 -12.38 -18.03 -0.71
C ASP A 79 -13.20 -19.20 -1.30
N GLU A 80 -13.18 -19.39 -2.63
CA GLU A 80 -13.88 -20.48 -3.31
C GLU A 80 -13.49 -21.87 -2.78
N LYS A 81 -12.20 -22.09 -2.51
CA LYS A 81 -11.67 -23.38 -2.03
C LYS A 81 -12.02 -23.63 -0.56
N ARG A 82 -12.13 -22.58 0.25
CA ARG A 82 -12.57 -22.71 1.65
C ARG A 82 -14.07 -22.96 1.77
N VAL A 83 -14.89 -22.46 0.85
CA VAL A 83 -16.32 -22.82 0.79
C VAL A 83 -16.48 -24.32 0.53
N GLU A 84 -15.69 -24.88 -0.38
CA GLU A 84 -15.65 -26.32 -0.66
C GLU A 84 -15.05 -27.11 0.53
N GLU A 85 -13.91 -26.70 1.09
CA GLU A 85 -13.22 -27.39 2.19
C GLU A 85 -14.10 -27.55 3.44
N PHE A 86 -14.78 -26.48 3.85
CA PHE A 86 -15.62 -26.47 5.06
C PHE A 86 -17.11 -26.72 4.76
N ASN A 87 -17.48 -27.06 3.50
CA ASN A 87 -18.86 -27.27 3.07
C ASN A 87 -19.83 -26.14 3.51
N LEU A 88 -19.41 -24.89 3.31
CA LEU A 88 -20.13 -23.70 3.78
C LEU A 88 -21.41 -23.45 2.96
N LYS A 89 -22.48 -23.00 3.60
CA LYS A 89 -23.74 -22.57 2.96
C LYS A 89 -23.51 -21.50 1.89
N GLN A 90 -22.56 -20.59 2.15
CA GLN A 90 -22.14 -19.53 1.24
C GLN A 90 -20.76 -18.95 1.60
N MET A 91 -20.21 -18.13 0.70
CA MET A 91 -18.94 -17.43 0.93
C MET A 91 -19.11 -16.20 1.82
N TRP A 92 -19.18 -16.42 3.13
CA TRP A 92 -19.37 -15.40 4.18
C TRP A 92 -18.40 -14.21 4.08
N LYS A 93 -18.81 -13.08 4.66
CA LYS A 93 -18.01 -11.85 4.73
C LYS A 93 -16.89 -11.99 5.76
N SER A 94 -15.93 -11.05 5.77
CA SER A 94 -14.90 -11.02 6.81
C SER A 94 -15.49 -10.56 8.14
N PRO A 95 -15.30 -11.30 9.26
CA PRO A 95 -15.88 -10.92 10.55
C PRO A 95 -15.19 -9.68 11.13
N ASN A 96 -13.90 -9.46 10.84
CA ASN A 96 -13.22 -8.18 11.09
C ASN A 96 -13.98 -7.03 10.42
N GLY A 97 -14.43 -7.21 9.17
CA GLY A 97 -15.26 -6.22 8.48
C GLY A 97 -16.58 -5.98 9.21
N THR A 98 -17.31 -7.05 9.58
CA THR A 98 -18.60 -6.95 10.28
C THR A 98 -18.47 -6.21 11.63
N ILE A 99 -17.51 -6.60 12.48
CA ILE A 99 -17.29 -6.00 13.80
C ILE A 99 -16.89 -4.53 13.67
N ARG A 100 -15.85 -4.22 12.88
CA ARG A 100 -15.36 -2.84 12.69
C ARG A 100 -16.45 -1.93 12.10
N ASN A 101 -17.34 -2.46 11.25
CA ASN A 101 -18.48 -1.73 10.70
C ASN A 101 -19.58 -1.40 11.72
N ILE A 102 -19.76 -2.22 12.75
CA ILE A 102 -20.71 -2.00 13.86
C ILE A 102 -20.10 -1.07 14.92
N LEU A 103 -18.78 -1.21 15.17
CA LEU A 103 -18.04 -0.39 16.13
C LEU A 103 -17.68 1.01 15.62
N GLY A 104 -17.61 1.21 14.29
CA GLY A 104 -17.40 2.52 13.65
C GLY A 104 -16.06 3.19 13.93
N GLY A 105 -15.08 2.47 14.48
CA GLY A 105 -13.84 3.02 15.02
C GLY A 105 -12.69 3.20 14.02
N THR A 106 -11.57 3.70 14.54
CA THR A 106 -10.28 3.79 13.84
C THR A 106 -9.35 2.69 14.36
N VAL A 107 -8.66 1.96 13.47
CA VAL A 107 -7.70 0.92 13.85
C VAL A 107 -6.31 1.52 13.96
N PHE A 108 -5.73 1.50 15.15
CA PHE A 108 -4.34 1.89 15.40
C PHE A 108 -3.43 0.67 15.47
N ARG A 109 -2.31 0.73 14.73
CA ARG A 109 -1.30 -0.33 14.66
C ARG A 109 0.09 0.25 15.00
N GLU A 110 0.71 -0.27 16.06
CA GLU A 110 2.02 0.18 16.58
C GLU A 110 2.97 -1.02 16.77
N PRO A 111 4.25 -0.95 16.30
CA PRO A 111 5.21 -2.05 16.37
C PRO A 111 5.77 -2.32 17.77
N ILE A 112 6.07 -3.60 18.00
CA ILE A 112 6.64 -4.15 19.24
C ILE A 112 8.16 -4.25 19.08
N MET A 113 8.88 -3.25 19.58
CA MET A 113 10.33 -3.13 19.42
C MET A 113 11.10 -4.08 20.36
N CYS A 114 12.03 -4.87 19.82
CA CYS A 114 12.98 -5.72 20.56
C CYS A 114 14.42 -5.40 20.11
N LYS A 115 15.36 -5.20 21.05
CA LYS A 115 16.73 -4.72 20.73
C LYS A 115 17.56 -5.64 19.82
N ASN A 116 17.29 -6.95 19.85
CA ASN A 116 18.04 -7.96 19.10
C ASN A 116 17.35 -8.42 17.80
N ILE A 117 16.18 -7.86 17.47
CA ILE A 117 15.51 -8.11 16.19
C ILE A 117 15.88 -6.97 15.25
N PRO A 118 16.72 -7.21 14.21
CA PRO A 118 17.10 -6.17 13.27
C PRO A 118 15.90 -5.76 12.41
N GLN A 119 15.68 -4.46 12.28
CA GLN A 119 14.67 -3.92 11.37
C GLN A 119 15.10 -4.21 9.92
N VAL A 120 14.16 -4.66 9.10
CA VAL A 120 14.34 -4.84 7.65
C VAL A 120 14.58 -3.50 6.95
N VAL A 121 14.20 -2.38 7.60
CA VAL A 121 14.61 -1.02 7.28
C VAL A 121 15.42 -0.44 8.46
N PRO A 122 16.77 -0.53 8.47
CA PRO A 122 17.59 -0.17 9.64
C PRO A 122 17.53 1.30 10.07
N GLY A 123 16.94 2.19 9.27
CA GLY A 123 16.65 3.56 9.67
C GLY A 123 15.65 3.65 10.82
N TRP A 124 14.71 2.70 10.92
CA TRP A 124 13.51 2.76 11.78
C TRP A 124 13.80 2.49 13.26
N LYS A 125 14.47 3.46 13.92
CA LYS A 125 14.87 3.41 15.34
C LYS A 125 13.71 3.67 16.31
N LYS A 126 12.68 4.39 15.88
CA LYS A 126 11.46 4.75 16.63
C LYS A 126 10.26 4.10 15.93
N PRO A 127 9.15 3.80 16.63
CA PRO A 127 7.97 3.19 16.00
C PRO A 127 7.31 4.15 14.99
N ILE A 128 6.74 3.58 13.92
CA ILE A 128 5.79 4.26 13.03
C ILE A 128 4.40 3.69 13.36
N ILE A 129 3.48 4.56 13.73
CA ILE A 129 2.11 4.17 14.12
C ILE A 129 1.18 4.40 12.94
N ILE A 130 0.46 3.38 12.48
CA ILE A 130 -0.59 3.54 11.46
C ILE A 130 -1.94 3.79 12.15
N GLY A 131 -2.64 4.84 11.74
CA GLY A 131 -4.07 5.03 12.00
C GLY A 131 -4.86 4.74 10.72
N ARG A 132 -5.64 3.67 10.72
CA ARG A 132 -6.43 3.22 9.57
C ARG A 132 -7.90 3.56 9.75
N HIS A 133 -8.47 4.27 8.78
CA HIS A 133 -9.91 4.46 8.65
C HIS A 133 -10.60 3.09 8.47
N ALA A 134 -11.39 2.60 9.42
CA ALA A 134 -11.96 1.25 9.32
C ALA A 134 -13.32 1.19 8.58
N PHE A 135 -13.69 2.24 7.84
CA PHE A 135 -14.98 2.40 7.15
C PHE A 135 -14.78 2.56 5.63
N GLY A 136 -15.83 2.40 4.84
CA GLY A 136 -15.88 2.85 3.45
C GLY A 136 -14.88 2.18 2.50
N ASP A 137 -14.46 2.95 1.48
CA ASP A 137 -13.55 2.54 0.40
C ASP A 137 -13.90 1.17 -0.21
N GLN A 138 -12.89 0.44 -0.70
CA GLN A 138 -12.97 -0.89 -1.29
C GLN A 138 -13.65 -1.93 -0.36
N TYR A 139 -13.67 -1.70 0.97
CA TYR A 139 -14.29 -2.60 1.95
C TYR A 139 -15.81 -2.48 2.06
N LYS A 140 -16.41 -1.39 1.55
CA LYS A 140 -17.87 -1.23 1.42
C LYS A 140 -18.31 -1.00 -0.03
N ALA A 141 -17.41 -1.21 -0.98
CA ALA A 141 -17.68 -0.95 -2.38
C ALA A 141 -18.66 -1.96 -3.00
N THR A 142 -19.28 -1.55 -4.09
CA THR A 142 -20.08 -2.40 -4.98
C THR A 142 -19.28 -2.68 -6.24
N ASP A 143 -19.00 -3.95 -6.53
CA ASP A 143 -18.26 -4.38 -7.72
C ASP A 143 -19.03 -5.36 -8.61
N PHE A 144 -18.82 -5.26 -9.92
CA PHE A 144 -19.40 -6.20 -10.89
C PHE A 144 -18.56 -6.30 -12.17
N VAL A 145 -18.73 -7.43 -12.86
CA VAL A 145 -18.22 -7.62 -14.23
C VAL A 145 -19.19 -6.94 -15.20
N VAL A 146 -18.69 -6.04 -16.02
CA VAL A 146 -19.44 -5.37 -17.09
C VAL A 146 -19.55 -6.35 -18.27
N PRO A 147 -20.75 -6.81 -18.66
CA PRO A 147 -20.89 -7.93 -19.61
C PRO A 147 -20.41 -7.65 -21.04
N GLY A 148 -20.32 -6.38 -21.44
CA GLY A 148 -20.01 -5.98 -22.80
C GLY A 148 -20.30 -4.51 -23.07
N ASN A 149 -20.55 -4.18 -24.34
CA ASN A 149 -20.75 -2.81 -24.78
C ASN A 149 -21.97 -2.14 -24.11
N GLY A 150 -21.78 -0.94 -23.57
CA GLY A 150 -22.82 -0.20 -22.86
C GLY A 150 -22.30 0.96 -22.01
N LYS A 151 -23.22 1.85 -21.63
CA LYS A 151 -22.93 3.07 -20.88
C LYS A 151 -22.92 2.79 -19.38
N LEU A 152 -21.84 3.18 -18.69
CA LEU A 152 -21.67 3.10 -17.24
C LEU A 152 -21.89 4.47 -16.60
N GLU A 153 -22.76 4.55 -15.59
CA GLU A 153 -23.19 5.79 -14.93
C GLU A 153 -23.20 5.64 -13.40
N ILE A 154 -22.87 6.71 -12.69
CA ILE A 154 -23.02 6.84 -11.23
C ILE A 154 -24.00 7.98 -10.93
N LYS A 155 -25.03 7.68 -10.14
CA LYS A 155 -26.15 8.57 -9.85
C LYS A 155 -26.34 8.72 -8.35
N TRP A 156 -26.54 9.94 -7.86
CA TRP A 156 -27.05 10.22 -6.52
C TRP A 156 -28.39 10.95 -6.60
N THR A 157 -29.39 10.47 -5.86
CA THR A 157 -30.77 11.00 -5.85
C THR A 157 -31.07 11.59 -4.47
N PRO A 158 -31.40 12.88 -4.34
CA PRO A 158 -31.70 13.51 -3.05
C PRO A 158 -32.87 12.83 -2.32
N ALA A 159 -32.73 12.57 -1.02
CA ALA A 159 -33.81 11.98 -0.20
C ALA A 159 -34.99 12.95 0.00
N ALA A 160 -34.75 14.25 -0.03
CA ALA A 160 -35.77 15.29 0.09
C ALA A 160 -36.52 15.59 -1.24
N GLY A 161 -36.19 14.88 -2.32
CA GLY A 161 -36.56 15.27 -3.68
C GLY A 161 -35.65 16.37 -4.25
N GLY A 162 -35.61 16.47 -5.57
CA GLY A 162 -34.74 17.39 -6.32
C GLY A 162 -34.00 16.68 -7.46
N GLU A 163 -33.27 17.46 -8.26
CA GLU A 163 -32.54 16.95 -9.42
C GLU A 163 -31.44 15.94 -9.02
N PRO A 164 -31.41 14.73 -9.60
CA PRO A 164 -30.34 13.77 -9.35
C PRO A 164 -29.01 14.22 -9.96
N ILE A 165 -27.93 14.08 -9.20
CA ILE A 165 -26.57 14.17 -9.75
C ILE A 165 -26.31 12.89 -10.53
N ASN A 166 -26.07 12.97 -11.84
CA ASN A 166 -25.69 11.82 -12.68
C ASN A 166 -24.41 12.11 -13.46
N TYR A 167 -23.43 11.21 -13.37
CA TYR A 167 -22.19 11.27 -14.14
C TYR A 167 -21.98 9.99 -14.94
N THR A 168 -21.57 10.12 -16.20
CA THR A 168 -21.10 8.99 -17.01
C THR A 168 -19.68 8.65 -16.60
N VAL A 169 -19.49 7.44 -16.07
CA VAL A 169 -18.19 6.94 -15.61
C VAL A 169 -17.36 6.42 -16.78
N TYR A 170 -17.99 5.65 -17.67
CA TYR A 170 -17.37 5.18 -18.92
C TYR A 170 -18.43 4.78 -19.96
N ASP A 171 -17.97 4.57 -21.20
CA ASP A 171 -18.76 4.13 -22.34
C ASP A 171 -18.01 2.95 -22.97
N PHE A 172 -18.47 1.72 -22.68
CA PHE A 172 -17.82 0.49 -23.14
C PHE A 172 -18.17 0.24 -24.61
N LYS A 173 -17.16 0.27 -25.49
CA LYS A 173 -17.32 0.12 -26.96
C LYS A 173 -16.67 -1.14 -27.52
N ASP A 174 -15.68 -1.66 -26.80
CA ASP A 174 -14.75 -2.68 -27.28
C ASP A 174 -14.71 -3.87 -26.29
N GLY A 175 -15.89 -4.39 -25.95
CA GLY A 175 -16.07 -5.52 -25.03
C GLY A 175 -16.43 -5.13 -23.60
N GLY A 176 -16.28 -6.10 -22.70
CA GLY A 176 -16.62 -5.99 -21.28
C GLY A 176 -15.49 -5.46 -20.39
N GLY A 177 -15.58 -5.74 -19.10
CA GLY A 177 -14.60 -5.32 -18.12
C GLY A 177 -15.10 -5.45 -16.68
N VAL A 178 -14.63 -4.57 -15.80
CA VAL A 178 -15.07 -4.49 -14.40
C VAL A 178 -15.31 -3.05 -13.97
N SER A 179 -16.26 -2.88 -13.05
CA SER A 179 -16.55 -1.60 -12.40
C SER A 179 -16.64 -1.75 -10.88
N LEU A 180 -16.22 -0.70 -10.18
CA LEU A 180 -16.23 -0.55 -8.73
C LEU A 180 -16.78 0.84 -8.37
N SER A 181 -17.73 0.91 -7.45
CA SER A 181 -18.12 2.16 -6.79
C SER A 181 -17.97 2.07 -5.28
N MET A 182 -17.30 3.06 -4.69
CA MET A 182 -17.02 3.15 -3.25
C MET A 182 -17.34 4.53 -2.70
N TYR A 183 -17.52 4.62 -1.38
CA TYR A 183 -17.99 5.83 -0.71
C TYR A 183 -17.41 5.97 0.71
N ASN A 184 -17.51 7.19 1.23
CA ASN A 184 -17.30 7.51 2.64
C ASN A 184 -18.31 8.60 3.05
N THR A 185 -18.65 8.71 4.33
CA THR A 185 -19.52 9.79 4.84
C THR A 185 -18.68 10.87 5.49
N ASP A 186 -19.16 12.12 5.49
CA ASP A 186 -18.47 13.21 6.19
C ASP A 186 -18.32 12.89 7.70
N SER A 187 -19.30 12.19 8.28
CA SER A 187 -19.26 11.66 9.65
C SER A 187 -18.15 10.62 9.86
N SER A 188 -17.97 9.64 8.95
CA SER A 188 -16.91 8.65 9.09
C SER A 188 -15.51 9.26 8.94
N ILE A 189 -15.36 10.28 8.09
CA ILE A 189 -14.10 11.02 7.92
C ILE A 189 -13.82 11.90 9.16
N THR A 190 -14.84 12.56 9.71
CA THR A 190 -14.74 13.39 10.93
C THR A 190 -14.25 12.56 12.12
N SER A 191 -14.92 11.45 12.44
CA SER A 191 -14.51 10.59 13.56
C SER A 191 -13.12 9.97 13.37
N PHE A 192 -12.69 9.73 12.12
CA PHE A 192 -11.34 9.28 11.81
C PHE A 192 -10.27 10.37 12.03
N ALA A 193 -10.57 11.62 11.66
CA ALA A 193 -9.72 12.76 11.93
C ALA A 193 -9.57 13.01 13.43
N GLU A 194 -10.68 13.07 14.17
CA GLU A 194 -10.68 13.30 15.62
C GLU A 194 -9.95 12.19 16.37
N ALA A 195 -10.23 10.91 16.07
CA ALA A 195 -9.51 9.78 16.66
C ALA A 195 -8.02 9.80 16.34
N SER A 196 -7.62 10.13 15.11
CA SER A 196 -6.22 10.18 14.71
C SER A 196 -5.45 11.32 15.37
N LEU A 197 -6.07 12.51 15.44
CA LEU A 197 -5.50 13.70 16.07
C LEU A 197 -5.38 13.54 17.60
N GLN A 198 -6.39 12.97 18.25
CA GLN A 198 -6.35 12.71 19.69
C GLN A 198 -5.34 11.60 20.04
N TYR A 199 -5.29 10.51 19.28
CA TYR A 199 -4.32 9.43 19.53
C TYR A 199 -2.87 9.89 19.32
N ALA A 200 -2.59 10.61 18.23
CA ALA A 200 -1.25 11.17 17.98
C ALA A 200 -0.81 12.14 19.08
N LEU A 201 -1.71 12.99 19.57
CA LEU A 201 -1.45 13.89 20.70
C LEU A 201 -1.19 13.13 22.01
N ASP A 202 -1.95 12.07 22.30
CA ASP A 202 -1.75 11.24 23.51
C ASP A 202 -0.44 10.42 23.44
N ARG A 203 -0.03 9.96 22.26
CA ARG A 203 1.31 9.38 22.04
C ARG A 203 2.42 10.44 22.01
N LYS A 204 2.07 11.73 21.88
CA LYS A 204 2.96 12.89 21.65
C LYS A 204 3.81 12.75 20.38
N TYR A 205 3.19 12.26 19.30
CA TYR A 205 3.81 12.02 18.00
C TYR A 205 3.24 12.99 16.96
N PRO A 206 4.05 13.53 16.01
CA PRO A 206 3.53 14.29 14.88
C PRO A 206 2.65 13.38 14.00
N LEU A 207 1.60 13.95 13.42
CA LEU A 207 0.62 13.22 12.60
C LEU A 207 0.78 13.59 11.12
N TYR A 208 1.09 12.58 10.31
CA TYR A 208 1.01 12.65 8.86
C TYR A 208 -0.31 12.06 8.39
N MET A 209 -1.02 12.71 7.47
CA MET A 209 -2.18 12.13 6.79
C MET A 209 -1.92 12.11 5.29
N SER A 210 -2.11 10.96 4.64
CA SER A 210 -1.72 10.76 3.25
C SER A 210 -2.87 10.42 2.32
N THR A 211 -2.92 11.06 1.15
CA THR A 211 -3.90 10.77 0.10
C THR A 211 -3.30 10.91 -1.32
N LYS A 212 -4.11 10.76 -2.37
CA LYS A 212 -3.75 11.03 -3.77
C LYS A 212 -4.62 12.15 -4.34
N ASN A 213 -4.85 13.23 -3.58
CA ASN A 213 -5.77 14.33 -3.95
C ASN A 213 -5.41 15.10 -5.24
N THR A 214 -4.17 15.00 -5.74
CA THR A 214 -3.79 15.50 -7.08
C THR A 214 -4.47 14.73 -8.22
N ILE A 215 -4.91 13.49 -7.97
CA ILE A 215 -5.70 12.64 -8.86
C ILE A 215 -7.18 12.68 -8.44
N LEU A 216 -7.48 12.37 -7.17
CA LEU A 216 -8.84 12.29 -6.61
C LEU A 216 -9.25 13.60 -5.93
N LYS A 217 -9.54 14.62 -6.76
CA LYS A 217 -9.68 16.03 -6.32
C LYS A 217 -10.91 16.30 -5.45
N LYS A 218 -11.90 15.40 -5.43
CA LYS A 218 -13.11 15.49 -4.59
C LYS A 218 -13.10 14.44 -3.49
N TYR A 219 -12.78 13.18 -3.80
CA TYR A 219 -12.76 12.11 -2.81
C TYR A 219 -11.69 12.34 -1.74
N ASP A 220 -10.43 12.41 -2.17
CA ASP A 220 -9.28 12.60 -1.29
C ASP A 220 -9.11 14.08 -0.88
N GLY A 221 -9.69 14.99 -1.64
CA GLY A 221 -9.87 16.40 -1.26
C GLY A 221 -10.68 16.53 0.02
N ARG A 222 -11.88 15.94 0.09
CA ARG A 222 -12.75 16.04 1.28
C ARG A 222 -12.10 15.47 2.55
N PHE A 223 -11.35 14.38 2.41
CA PHE A 223 -10.52 13.83 3.49
C PHE A 223 -9.45 14.84 3.97
N LYS A 224 -8.67 15.43 3.06
CA LYS A 224 -7.67 16.47 3.37
C LYS A 224 -8.30 17.67 4.07
N ASP A 225 -9.41 18.17 3.53
CA ASP A 225 -10.13 19.35 4.01
C ASP A 225 -10.66 19.15 5.43
N ILE A 226 -11.36 18.03 5.71
CA ILE A 226 -11.92 17.73 7.04
C ILE A 226 -10.82 17.58 8.10
N PHE A 227 -9.72 16.87 7.79
CA PHE A 227 -8.58 16.75 8.71
C PHE A 227 -7.95 18.11 9.03
N GLN A 228 -7.74 18.95 8.01
CA GLN A 228 -7.17 20.30 8.19
C GLN A 228 -8.09 21.19 9.04
N GLU A 229 -9.40 21.18 8.76
CA GLU A 229 -10.41 21.97 9.48
C GLU A 229 -10.47 21.60 10.98
N ILE A 230 -10.46 20.31 11.30
CA ILE A 230 -10.50 19.81 12.68
C ILE A 230 -9.16 20.10 13.39
N TYR A 231 -8.03 19.93 12.71
CA TYR A 231 -6.72 20.29 13.26
C TYR A 231 -6.67 21.77 13.65
N GLU A 232 -6.99 22.67 12.72
CA GLU A 232 -6.91 24.12 12.95
C GLU A 232 -7.87 24.60 14.03
N LYS A 233 -9.09 24.06 14.09
CA LYS A 233 -10.12 24.47 15.06
C LYS A 233 -9.91 23.91 16.47
N GLN A 234 -9.44 22.67 16.60
CA GLN A 234 -9.47 21.94 17.89
C GLN A 234 -8.09 21.50 18.42
N TYR A 235 -7.12 21.19 17.55
CA TYR A 235 -5.89 20.49 17.95
C TYR A 235 -4.62 21.32 17.84
N LYS A 236 -4.54 22.29 16.93
CA LYS A 236 -3.33 23.06 16.63
C LYS A 236 -2.61 23.61 17.88
N ALA A 237 -3.32 24.34 18.74
CA ALA A 237 -2.74 24.88 19.98
C ALA A 237 -2.27 23.79 20.97
N ARG A 238 -2.93 22.62 20.99
CA ARG A 238 -2.56 21.47 21.83
C ARG A 238 -1.30 20.77 21.29
N TYR A 239 -1.17 20.71 19.96
CA TYR A 239 -0.01 20.20 19.24
C TYR A 239 1.21 21.10 19.39
N GLU A 240 1.04 22.41 19.19
CA GLU A 240 2.09 23.43 19.37
C GLU A 240 2.62 23.42 20.82
N ALA A 241 1.73 23.34 21.81
CA ALA A 241 2.10 23.19 23.23
C ALA A 241 2.80 21.85 23.56
N ALA A 242 2.61 20.81 22.73
CA ALA A 242 3.26 19.50 22.87
C ALA A 242 4.53 19.35 22.01
N GLY A 243 4.90 20.37 21.21
CA GLY A 243 6.08 20.34 20.33
C GLY A 243 5.94 19.45 19.09
N ILE A 244 4.70 19.14 18.67
CA ILE A 244 4.37 18.28 17.53
C ILE A 244 3.52 19.03 16.50
N TRP A 245 3.36 18.46 15.30
CA TRP A 245 2.62 19.07 14.19
C TRP A 245 1.70 18.06 13.49
N TYR A 246 0.77 18.58 12.69
CA TYR A 246 0.00 17.84 11.70
C TYR A 246 0.47 18.25 10.29
N GLU A 247 0.52 17.30 9.35
CA GLU A 247 0.92 17.55 7.95
C GLU A 247 0.15 16.63 6.98
N HIS A 248 -0.42 17.20 5.91
CA HIS A 248 -0.94 16.43 4.77
C HIS A 248 0.17 16.14 3.76
N ARG A 249 0.21 14.92 3.21
CA ARG A 249 1.13 14.51 2.14
C ARG A 249 0.46 13.67 1.05
N LEU A 250 1.15 13.55 -0.09
CA LEU A 250 0.81 12.57 -1.10
C LEU A 250 1.33 11.19 -0.69
N ILE A 251 0.55 10.13 -0.94
CA ILE A 251 0.84 8.75 -0.50
C ILE A 251 2.20 8.21 -1.02
N ASP A 252 2.59 8.60 -2.23
CA ASP A 252 3.86 8.32 -2.91
C ASP A 252 5.07 9.01 -2.24
N ASP A 253 4.92 10.30 -1.88
CA ASP A 253 5.94 11.00 -1.09
C ASP A 253 6.03 10.42 0.32
N MET A 254 4.89 9.99 0.90
CA MET A 254 4.83 9.47 2.26
C MET A 254 5.45 8.07 2.41
N VAL A 255 5.26 7.13 1.46
CA VAL A 255 5.99 5.84 1.50
C VAL A 255 7.50 6.05 1.39
N ALA A 256 7.94 6.96 0.52
CA ALA A 256 9.35 7.27 0.34
C ALA A 256 9.95 7.96 1.58
N GLN A 257 9.23 8.91 2.18
CA GLN A 257 9.60 9.53 3.45
C GLN A 257 9.67 8.51 4.58
N ALA A 258 8.69 7.62 4.71
CA ALA A 258 8.66 6.60 5.76
C ALA A 258 9.92 5.74 5.71
N LEU A 259 10.27 5.19 4.55
CA LEU A 259 11.49 4.40 4.34
C LEU A 259 12.80 5.16 4.66
N LYS A 260 12.85 6.48 4.43
CA LYS A 260 14.01 7.33 4.75
C LYS A 260 14.05 7.90 6.18
N SER A 261 12.97 7.73 6.95
CA SER A 261 12.83 8.31 8.29
C SER A 261 13.53 7.50 9.38
N GLU A 262 13.66 8.08 10.58
CA GLU A 262 13.96 7.30 11.80
C GLU A 262 12.73 6.66 12.44
N GLY A 263 11.55 6.76 11.81
CA GLY A 263 10.25 6.60 12.47
C GLY A 263 9.96 7.71 13.48
N GLY A 264 9.07 7.45 14.44
CA GLY A 264 8.71 8.40 15.51
C GLY A 264 7.60 9.36 15.14
N PHE A 265 6.67 8.92 14.30
CA PHE A 265 5.48 9.66 13.88
C PHE A 265 4.27 8.73 13.75
N MET A 266 3.10 9.32 13.68
CA MET A 266 1.85 8.63 13.36
C MET A 266 1.42 8.96 11.93
N TRP A 267 0.82 7.99 11.24
CA TRP A 267 0.44 8.05 9.84
C TRP A 267 -1.01 7.61 9.65
N ALA A 268 -1.89 8.57 9.38
CA ALA A 268 -3.29 8.36 9.06
C ALA A 268 -3.47 7.99 7.58
N CYS A 269 -4.10 6.84 7.34
CA CYS A 269 -4.39 6.27 6.02
C CYS A 269 -5.88 5.95 5.86
N LYS A 270 -6.38 6.08 4.62
CA LYS A 270 -7.67 5.52 4.18
C LYS A 270 -7.71 3.99 4.38
N ASN A 271 -8.87 3.36 4.28
CA ASN A 271 -9.08 1.97 4.73
C ASN A 271 -8.22 0.96 3.97
N TYR A 272 -8.10 1.13 2.64
CA TYR A 272 -7.26 0.29 1.80
C TYR A 272 -5.77 0.55 2.03
N ASP A 273 -5.35 1.83 2.01
CA ASP A 273 -3.95 2.21 2.15
C ASP A 273 -3.42 1.80 3.54
N GLY A 274 -4.23 1.95 4.58
CA GLY A 274 -3.91 1.58 5.96
C GLY A 274 -3.95 0.07 6.22
N ASP A 275 -4.55 -0.73 5.34
CA ASP A 275 -4.38 -2.19 5.33
C ASP A 275 -2.95 -2.50 4.88
N VAL A 276 -2.67 -2.19 3.61
CA VAL A 276 -1.42 -2.54 2.90
C VAL A 276 -0.18 -1.95 3.58
N GLN A 277 -0.20 -0.65 3.93
CA GLN A 277 0.97 -0.01 4.55
C GLN A 277 1.21 -0.47 5.99
N SER A 278 0.17 -0.92 6.71
CA SER A 278 0.37 -1.45 8.07
C SER A 278 1.11 -2.78 8.08
N ASP A 279 0.85 -3.65 7.10
CA ASP A 279 1.56 -4.93 6.96
C ASP A 279 2.97 -4.73 6.38
N SER A 280 3.17 -3.76 5.47
CA SER A 280 4.51 -3.28 5.08
C SER A 280 5.33 -2.83 6.30
N ILE A 281 4.74 -2.00 7.17
CA ILE A 281 5.40 -1.48 8.36
C ILE A 281 5.69 -2.60 9.37
N ALA A 282 4.71 -3.44 9.66
CA ALA A 282 4.85 -4.61 10.52
C ALA A 282 6.04 -5.49 10.08
N GLN A 283 6.16 -5.70 8.77
CA GLN A 283 7.24 -6.48 8.21
C GLN A 283 8.59 -5.74 8.18
N GLY A 284 8.58 -4.40 8.05
CA GLY A 284 9.77 -3.56 8.22
C GLY A 284 10.38 -3.65 9.62
N TYR A 285 9.54 -3.83 10.66
CA TYR A 285 9.97 -4.09 12.04
C TYR A 285 10.23 -5.58 12.36
N GLY A 286 10.22 -6.46 11.34
CA GLY A 286 10.72 -7.83 11.42
C GLY A 286 9.69 -8.92 11.13
N SER A 287 8.43 -8.76 11.59
CA SER A 287 7.37 -9.74 11.34
C SER A 287 5.98 -9.16 11.60
N LEU A 288 4.97 -9.63 10.85
CA LEU A 288 3.55 -9.33 11.10
C LEU A 288 3.10 -9.63 12.54
N GLY A 289 3.77 -10.56 13.23
CA GLY A 289 3.55 -10.88 14.64
C GLY A 289 4.08 -9.85 15.64
N MET A 290 4.85 -8.86 15.20
CA MET A 290 5.49 -7.83 16.05
C MET A 290 4.72 -6.50 15.99
N MET A 291 3.39 -6.54 15.94
CA MET A 291 2.51 -5.37 15.98
C MET A 291 1.40 -5.56 17.02
N THR A 292 1.00 -4.45 17.62
CA THR A 292 -0.31 -4.33 18.29
C THR A 292 -1.35 -3.84 17.29
N SER A 293 -2.62 -4.23 17.43
CA SER A 293 -3.74 -3.73 16.62
C SER A 293 -4.93 -3.46 17.54
N VAL A 294 -5.39 -2.21 17.60
CA VAL A 294 -6.48 -1.76 18.48
C VAL A 294 -7.43 -0.85 17.71
N LEU A 295 -8.69 -1.27 17.56
CA LEU A 295 -9.76 -0.38 17.15
C LEU A 295 -10.21 0.46 18.35
N VAL A 296 -10.33 1.77 18.16
CA VAL A 296 -10.92 2.72 19.11
C VAL A 296 -12.20 3.29 18.52
N CYS A 297 -13.32 3.17 19.24
CA CYS A 297 -14.61 3.70 18.84
C CYS A 297 -14.68 5.23 18.96
N PRO A 298 -15.61 5.90 18.23
CA PRO A 298 -15.81 7.35 18.35
C PRO A 298 -16.29 7.83 19.73
N ASP A 299 -16.73 6.93 20.61
CA ASP A 299 -17.11 7.23 22.00
C ASP A 299 -15.92 7.50 22.94
N GLY A 300 -14.68 7.27 22.47
CA GLY A 300 -13.45 7.40 23.26
C GLY A 300 -13.31 6.39 24.42
N LYS A 301 -14.24 5.43 24.52
CA LYS A 301 -14.41 4.54 25.68
C LYS A 301 -14.46 3.06 25.30
N THR A 302 -14.92 2.71 24.11
CA THR A 302 -15.00 1.33 23.63
C THR A 302 -13.78 1.00 22.75
N ILE A 303 -13.16 -0.16 22.99
CA ILE A 303 -12.10 -0.70 22.12
C ILE A 303 -12.34 -2.16 21.75
N GLU A 304 -11.74 -2.57 20.62
CA GLU A 304 -11.46 -3.95 20.27
C GLU A 304 -9.94 -4.11 20.07
N ALA A 305 -9.30 -5.01 20.80
CA ALA A 305 -7.90 -5.36 20.61
C ALA A 305 -7.79 -6.71 19.88
N GLU A 306 -7.11 -6.74 18.74
CA GLU A 306 -7.04 -7.93 17.86
C GLU A 306 -5.59 -8.37 17.63
N ALA A 307 -5.40 -9.66 17.31
CA ALA A 307 -4.13 -10.12 16.75
C ALA A 307 -3.88 -9.43 15.40
N ALA A 308 -2.71 -8.81 15.22
CA ALA A 308 -2.39 -8.01 14.03
C ALA A 308 -2.21 -8.81 12.73
N HIS A 309 -2.22 -10.14 12.77
CA HIS A 309 -2.00 -11.03 11.63
C HIS A 309 -3.24 -11.87 11.29
N GLY A 310 -3.29 -12.42 10.07
CA GLY A 310 -4.27 -13.43 9.65
C GLY A 310 -4.12 -14.80 10.34
N THR A 311 -4.89 -15.79 9.89
CA THR A 311 -4.75 -17.18 10.37
C THR A 311 -3.52 -17.85 9.76
N VAL A 312 -2.99 -18.87 10.43
CA VAL A 312 -1.72 -19.51 10.03
C VAL A 312 -1.96 -20.94 9.51
N THR A 313 -2.69 -21.03 8.40
CA THR A 313 -3.12 -22.28 7.74
C THR A 313 -1.99 -23.30 7.56
N ARG A 314 -0.82 -22.87 7.10
CA ARG A 314 0.32 -23.77 6.86
C ARG A 314 0.75 -24.50 8.14
N HIS A 315 0.81 -23.79 9.27
CA HIS A 315 1.14 -24.40 10.56
C HIS A 315 -0.02 -25.26 11.07
N TYR A 316 -1.27 -24.88 10.80
CA TYR A 316 -2.43 -25.72 11.14
C TYR A 316 -2.37 -27.08 10.42
N ARG A 317 -2.05 -27.11 9.12
CA ARG A 317 -1.86 -28.38 8.39
C ARG A 317 -0.69 -29.21 8.91
N PHE A 318 0.39 -28.55 9.34
CA PHE A 318 1.53 -29.25 9.94
C PHE A 318 1.16 -29.82 11.33
N HIS A 319 0.43 -29.07 12.16
CA HIS A 319 -0.13 -29.55 13.42
C HIS A 319 -1.09 -30.73 13.23
N GLN A 320 -2.03 -30.64 12.27
CA GLN A 320 -2.91 -31.76 11.87
C GLN A 320 -2.13 -33.01 11.38
N GLN A 321 -0.87 -32.85 10.99
CA GLN A 321 0.04 -33.92 10.55
C GLN A 321 1.07 -34.32 11.61
N ASN A 322 0.94 -33.84 12.86
CA ASN A 322 1.91 -34.02 13.96
C ASN A 322 3.36 -33.58 13.60
N LYS A 323 3.50 -32.58 12.72
CA LYS A 323 4.78 -31.97 12.33
C LYS A 323 5.07 -30.73 13.17
N GLU A 324 6.36 -30.45 13.36
CA GLU A 324 6.84 -29.27 14.08
C GLU A 324 6.29 -27.96 13.47
N THR A 325 5.93 -27.01 14.34
CA THR A 325 5.44 -25.68 13.96
C THR A 325 6.12 -24.60 14.80
N SER A 326 6.26 -23.41 14.22
CA SER A 326 6.85 -22.24 14.91
C SER A 326 6.04 -21.00 14.57
N THR A 327 4.84 -20.91 15.15
CA THR A 327 3.97 -19.74 15.00
C THR A 327 4.32 -18.70 16.05
N ASN A 328 4.51 -17.45 15.63
CA ASN A 328 4.76 -16.32 16.51
C ASN A 328 3.45 -15.95 17.28
N PRO A 329 3.41 -16.03 18.63
CA PRO A 329 2.21 -15.76 19.40
C PRO A 329 2.09 -14.29 19.84
N ILE A 330 3.10 -13.44 19.59
CA ILE A 330 3.30 -12.15 20.26
C ILE A 330 2.11 -11.21 20.05
N ALA A 331 1.68 -10.96 18.81
CA ALA A 331 0.51 -10.14 18.54
C ALA A 331 -0.78 -10.64 19.23
N SER A 332 -0.96 -11.95 19.40
CA SER A 332 -2.09 -12.53 20.13
C SER A 332 -2.00 -12.28 21.64
N ILE A 333 -0.80 -12.33 22.23
CA ILE A 333 -0.58 -11.96 23.64
C ILE A 333 -0.84 -10.46 23.84
N PHE A 334 -0.34 -9.62 22.92
CA PHE A 334 -0.53 -8.18 22.99
C PHE A 334 -1.98 -7.74 22.75
N ALA A 335 -2.79 -8.51 22.02
CA ALA A 335 -4.23 -8.29 21.94
C ALA A 335 -4.88 -8.41 23.33
N TRP A 336 -4.55 -9.46 24.09
CA TRP A 336 -5.00 -9.62 25.48
C TRP A 336 -4.51 -8.48 26.38
N THR A 337 -3.22 -8.14 26.37
CA THR A 337 -2.70 -7.09 27.28
C THR A 337 -3.26 -5.71 26.95
N ARG A 338 -3.45 -5.36 25.66
CA ARG A 338 -4.10 -4.09 25.27
C ARG A 338 -5.56 -4.01 25.72
N GLY A 339 -6.33 -5.10 25.60
CA GLY A 339 -7.68 -5.19 26.14
C GLY A 339 -7.71 -5.06 27.67
N LEU A 340 -6.81 -5.77 28.37
CA LEU A 340 -6.68 -5.74 29.83
C LEU A 340 -6.21 -4.36 30.35
N LEU A 341 -5.34 -3.65 29.62
CA LEU A 341 -4.91 -2.28 29.94
C LEU A 341 -6.06 -1.29 29.85
N HIS A 342 -6.91 -1.40 28.82
CA HIS A 342 -8.06 -0.51 28.69
C HIS A 342 -9.16 -0.84 29.71
N ARG A 343 -9.41 -2.13 29.97
CA ARG A 343 -10.22 -2.58 31.11
C ARG A 343 -9.69 -2.02 32.44
N ALA A 344 -8.37 -2.05 32.66
CA ALA A 344 -7.75 -1.45 33.85
C ALA A 344 -7.91 0.08 33.95
N LYS A 345 -7.92 0.79 32.80
CA LYS A 345 -8.23 2.23 32.73
C LYS A 345 -9.70 2.51 33.08
N LEU A 346 -10.64 1.72 32.56
CA LEU A 346 -12.08 1.86 32.81
C LEU A 346 -12.45 1.53 34.26
N ASP A 347 -11.85 0.48 34.83
CA ASP A 347 -12.13 -0.01 36.18
C ASP A 347 -11.29 0.70 37.28
N ALA A 348 -10.39 1.62 36.90
CA ALA A 348 -9.39 2.23 37.77
C ALA A 348 -8.58 1.19 38.60
N ASN A 349 -7.99 0.21 37.91
CA ASN A 349 -7.42 -1.01 38.49
C ASN A 349 -5.89 -1.13 38.21
N PRO A 350 -5.03 -0.49 39.02
CA PRO A 350 -3.57 -0.55 38.83
C PRO A 350 -2.94 -1.96 38.83
N PRO A 351 -3.38 -2.93 39.66
CA PRO A 351 -2.86 -4.30 39.58
C PRO A 351 -3.03 -4.94 38.21
N LEU A 352 -4.19 -4.75 37.56
CA LEU A 352 -4.46 -5.28 36.22
C LEU A 352 -3.60 -4.59 35.15
N ALA A 353 -3.41 -3.27 35.25
CA ALA A 353 -2.51 -2.54 34.36
C ALA A 353 -1.05 -2.98 34.50
N HIS A 354 -0.58 -3.16 35.75
CA HIS A 354 0.78 -3.61 36.04
C HIS A 354 1.03 -5.04 35.55
N PHE A 355 0.06 -5.95 35.73
CA PHE A 355 0.13 -7.30 35.17
C PHE A 355 0.27 -7.26 33.63
N ALA A 356 -0.58 -6.50 32.94
CA ALA A 356 -0.56 -6.44 31.49
C ALA A 356 0.74 -5.83 30.94
N GLN A 357 1.25 -4.75 31.56
CA GLN A 357 2.58 -4.19 31.27
C GLN A 357 3.71 -5.19 31.51
N THR A 358 3.61 -5.99 32.58
CA THR A 358 4.61 -7.01 32.90
C THR A 358 4.61 -8.14 31.87
N LEU A 359 3.44 -8.58 31.40
CA LEU A 359 3.34 -9.60 30.36
C LEU A 359 3.89 -9.12 29.00
N GLU A 360 3.62 -7.86 28.61
CA GLU A 360 4.25 -7.25 27.43
C GLU A 360 5.78 -7.18 27.57
N LYS A 361 6.29 -6.78 28.75
CA LYS A 361 7.72 -6.73 29.02
C LYS A 361 8.35 -8.11 28.96
N VAL A 362 7.76 -9.13 29.58
CA VAL A 362 8.26 -10.52 29.57
C VAL A 362 8.34 -11.08 28.16
N CYS A 363 7.40 -10.74 27.27
CA CYS A 363 7.48 -11.10 25.86
C CYS A 363 8.73 -10.52 25.17
N VAL A 364 9.01 -9.22 25.37
CA VAL A 364 10.20 -8.55 24.83
C VAL A 364 11.48 -9.11 25.45
N ASP A 365 11.53 -9.27 26.79
CA ASP A 365 12.67 -9.83 27.51
C ASP A 365 13.02 -11.25 27.02
N THR A 366 12.01 -12.08 26.73
CA THR A 366 12.19 -13.46 26.26
C THR A 366 12.81 -13.50 24.86
N ILE A 367 12.34 -12.63 23.96
CA ILE A 367 12.93 -12.46 22.62
C ILE A 367 14.36 -11.93 22.73
N GLU A 368 14.59 -10.91 23.56
CA GLU A 368 15.92 -10.32 23.78
C GLU A 368 16.93 -11.29 24.40
N ALA A 369 16.46 -12.22 25.24
CA ALA A 369 17.26 -13.34 25.77
C ALA A 369 17.58 -14.43 24.72
N GLY A 370 17.10 -14.29 23.49
CA GLY A 370 17.38 -15.19 22.37
C GLY A 370 16.32 -16.27 22.11
N PHE A 371 15.28 -16.35 22.94
CA PHE A 371 14.20 -17.33 22.78
C PHE A 371 13.11 -16.77 21.85
N MET A 372 13.29 -16.99 20.55
CA MET A 372 12.47 -16.40 19.49
C MET A 372 11.95 -17.43 18.49
N THR A 373 10.82 -17.14 17.84
CA THR A 373 10.25 -18.00 16.79
C THR A 373 11.00 -17.89 15.47
N LYS A 374 10.79 -18.87 14.58
CA LYS A 374 11.56 -19.07 13.35
C LYS A 374 11.50 -17.88 12.39
N ASP A 375 10.41 -17.13 12.39
CA ASP A 375 10.26 -15.89 11.60
C ASP A 375 11.25 -14.82 12.06
N LEU A 376 11.40 -14.60 13.37
CA LEU A 376 12.34 -13.65 13.96
C LEU A 376 13.81 -14.10 13.75
N ALA A 377 14.08 -15.40 13.90
CA ALA A 377 15.41 -15.97 13.70
C ALA A 377 15.92 -15.88 12.24
N ILE A 378 15.02 -15.71 11.26
CA ILE A 378 15.38 -15.54 9.83
C ILE A 378 15.85 -14.10 9.55
N CYS A 379 15.33 -13.09 10.25
CA CYS A 379 15.73 -11.68 10.08
C CYS A 379 17.24 -11.44 10.31
N ILE A 380 17.95 -12.38 10.93
CA ILE A 380 19.32 -12.25 11.39
C ILE A 380 20.38 -12.62 10.30
N LYS A 381 20.03 -13.13 9.08
CA LYS A 381 21.00 -13.88 8.23
C LYS A 381 21.43 -13.41 6.80
N GLY A 382 20.71 -12.59 6.01
CA GLY A 382 21.22 -11.67 4.91
C GLY A 382 21.87 -12.15 3.55
N MET A 383 22.11 -11.19 2.58
CA MET A 383 22.69 -11.29 1.18
C MET A 383 23.31 -9.93 0.59
N ASN A 384 23.50 -9.66 -0.76
CA ASN A 384 23.84 -8.35 -1.50
C ASN A 384 23.50 -8.32 -3.04
N GLY A 385 23.08 -7.26 -3.81
CA GLY A 385 22.90 -5.75 -3.71
C GLY A 385 22.10 -5.07 -4.92
N ASN A 386 21.87 -3.71 -5.02
CA ASN A 386 20.93 -3.04 -6.03
C ASN A 386 21.16 -1.53 -6.59
N ARG A 387 20.16 -0.74 -7.12
CA ARG A 387 20.17 -0.10 -8.53
C ARG A 387 19.28 1.21 -8.97
N ASP A 388 19.45 2.01 -10.13
CA ASP A 388 18.45 3.01 -10.84
C ASP A 388 18.62 4.45 -11.59
N ALA A 389 17.49 5.20 -11.94
CA ALA A 389 17.19 6.53 -12.68
C ALA A 389 15.79 7.32 -12.36
N THR A 390 14.92 8.21 -13.02
CA THR A 390 14.62 9.03 -14.30
C THR A 390 13.73 10.37 -14.20
N ASN A 391 13.93 11.49 -15.02
CA ASN A 391 12.97 12.45 -15.81
C ASN A 391 12.75 14.05 -15.76
N ASP A 392 12.15 14.70 -16.84
CA ASP A 392 11.81 16.20 -17.05
C ASP A 392 10.42 16.76 -17.73
N GLU A 393 10.17 17.16 -19.04
CA GLU A 393 8.81 17.54 -19.71
C GLU A 393 8.72 17.80 -21.29
N VAL A 394 7.65 17.38 -22.08
CA VAL A 394 7.09 17.95 -23.41
C VAL A 394 5.78 17.29 -24.00
N THR A 395 4.72 17.15 -23.21
CA THR A 395 3.94 15.89 -23.15
C THR A 395 2.85 15.52 -24.22
N ILE A 396 1.77 16.28 -24.44
CA ILE A 396 0.54 15.71 -25.09
C ILE A 396 0.68 15.47 -26.60
N GLU A 397 1.39 16.33 -27.34
CA GLU A 397 1.70 16.06 -28.75
C GLU A 397 2.69 14.90 -28.88
N CYS A 398 3.62 14.76 -27.91
CA CYS A 398 4.46 13.57 -27.78
C CYS A 398 3.62 12.30 -27.70
N ALA A 399 2.54 12.20 -26.92
CA ALA A 399 1.73 10.98 -26.87
C ALA A 399 1.25 10.50 -28.26
N LYS A 400 0.85 11.43 -29.13
CA LYS A 400 0.46 11.13 -30.52
C LYS A 400 1.66 10.85 -31.43
N ALA A 401 2.77 11.57 -31.23
CA ALA A 401 4.01 11.33 -31.96
C ALA A 401 4.64 9.98 -31.60
N ILE A 402 4.52 9.52 -30.35
CA ILE A 402 5.04 8.23 -29.87
C ILE A 402 4.34 7.07 -30.58
N LEU A 403 2.99 7.10 -30.68
CA LEU A 403 2.24 6.15 -31.50
C LEU A 403 2.66 6.19 -32.98
N LYS A 404 2.90 7.39 -33.53
CA LYS A 404 3.31 7.55 -34.94
C LYS A 404 4.73 7.06 -35.23
N TYR A 405 5.66 7.25 -34.30
CA TYR A 405 7.10 7.03 -34.49
C TYR A 405 7.66 5.82 -33.72
N ASN A 406 6.87 5.14 -32.89
CA ASN A 406 7.19 3.93 -32.10
C ASN A 406 8.16 4.14 -30.91
N VAL A 407 8.63 5.38 -30.66
CA VAL A 407 9.55 5.69 -29.54
C VAL A 407 9.18 7.05 -28.95
N GLY A 408 9.00 7.09 -27.64
CA GLY A 408 9.19 8.28 -26.82
C GLY A 408 10.42 8.13 -25.94
N VAL A 409 11.32 9.12 -25.99
CA VAL A 409 11.96 9.56 -24.76
C VAL A 409 11.04 10.65 -24.23
N LYS A 410 10.22 10.31 -23.24
CA LYS A 410 9.55 11.34 -22.47
C LYS A 410 10.52 11.81 -21.40
N CYS A 411 10.56 13.11 -21.20
CA CYS A 411 10.94 13.73 -19.95
C CYS A 411 9.63 14.12 -19.19
N ALA A 412 9.54 13.97 -17.85
CA ALA A 412 8.31 14.23 -17.09
C ALA A 412 8.42 14.65 -15.60
N THR A 413 7.42 15.30 -14.97
CA THR A 413 6.57 16.46 -15.36
C THR A 413 5.96 17.06 -14.07
N ILE A 414 5.68 18.36 -14.00
CA ILE A 414 4.97 18.92 -12.84
C ILE A 414 3.49 18.52 -12.85
N THR A 415 2.93 18.20 -11.68
CA THR A 415 1.49 18.01 -11.49
C THR A 415 1.02 19.06 -10.47
N PRO A 416 0.16 20.04 -10.85
CA PRO A 416 -0.14 21.18 -9.99
C PRO A 416 -1.16 20.83 -8.89
N ASP A 417 -0.83 21.17 -7.65
CA ASP A 417 -1.76 21.30 -6.52
C ASP A 417 -2.47 22.68 -6.52
N GLU A 418 -3.33 22.93 -5.54
CA GLU A 418 -4.12 24.16 -5.37
C GLU A 418 -3.23 25.42 -5.32
N LYS A 419 -2.16 25.37 -4.53
CA LYS A 419 -1.20 26.47 -4.36
C LYS A 419 -0.34 26.69 -5.61
N ARG A 420 -0.15 25.65 -6.43
CA ARG A 420 0.51 25.72 -7.74
C ARG A 420 -0.35 26.40 -8.80
N VAL A 421 -1.67 26.25 -8.73
CA VAL A 421 -2.60 26.93 -9.63
C VAL A 421 -2.52 28.43 -9.41
N GLU A 422 -2.49 28.88 -8.15
CA GLU A 422 -2.26 30.29 -7.81
C GLU A 422 -0.86 30.76 -8.24
N GLU A 423 0.20 30.05 -7.80
CA GLU A 423 1.58 30.49 -8.01
C GLU A 423 1.98 30.60 -9.49
N PHE A 424 1.55 29.66 -10.32
CA PHE A 424 1.81 29.68 -11.77
C PHE A 424 0.67 30.35 -12.57
N ASN A 425 -0.30 30.98 -11.89
CA ASN A 425 -1.45 31.67 -12.48
C ASN A 425 -2.19 30.82 -13.54
N LEU A 426 -2.40 29.54 -13.22
CA LEU A 426 -2.96 28.54 -14.14
C LEU A 426 -4.48 28.72 -14.26
N LYS A 427 -4.98 28.69 -15.50
CA LYS A 427 -6.43 28.80 -15.78
C LYS A 427 -7.31 27.77 -15.06
N GLN A 428 -6.75 26.62 -14.69
CA GLN A 428 -7.38 25.55 -13.93
C GLN A 428 -6.32 24.56 -13.41
N MET A 429 -6.72 23.68 -12.48
CA MET A 429 -5.87 22.58 -12.01
C MET A 429 -5.87 21.41 -13.01
N TRP A 430 -4.83 21.31 -13.84
CA TRP A 430 -4.67 20.28 -14.86
C TRP A 430 -4.53 18.85 -14.29
N LYS A 431 -4.56 17.83 -15.16
CA LYS A 431 -4.32 16.42 -14.82
C LYS A 431 -2.81 16.10 -14.89
N SER A 432 -2.36 15.08 -14.16
CA SER A 432 -0.95 14.64 -14.21
C SER A 432 -0.53 14.29 -15.65
N PRO A 433 0.56 14.87 -16.19
CA PRO A 433 0.98 14.59 -17.56
C PRO A 433 1.53 13.15 -17.76
N ASN A 434 2.06 12.50 -16.71
CA ASN A 434 2.38 11.06 -16.73
C ASN A 434 1.11 10.22 -16.89
N GLY A 435 0.13 10.46 -16.03
CA GLY A 435 -1.19 9.84 -16.17
C GLY A 435 -1.80 10.10 -17.54
N THR A 436 -1.56 11.27 -18.14
CA THR A 436 -2.14 11.65 -19.43
C THR A 436 -1.53 10.86 -20.61
N ILE A 437 -0.20 10.71 -20.74
CA ILE A 437 0.35 9.85 -21.82
C ILE A 437 -0.01 8.38 -21.59
N ARG A 438 0.26 7.85 -20.39
CA ARG A 438 -0.01 6.44 -20.05
C ARG A 438 -1.47 6.05 -20.34
N ASN A 439 -2.43 6.95 -20.06
CA ASN A 439 -3.85 6.76 -20.37
C ASN A 439 -4.22 6.78 -21.87
N ILE A 440 -3.35 7.33 -22.74
CA ILE A 440 -3.51 7.43 -24.21
C ILE A 440 -2.78 6.28 -24.92
N LEU A 441 -1.56 5.95 -24.48
CA LEU A 441 -0.75 4.86 -25.03
C LEU A 441 -1.25 3.48 -24.57
N GLY A 442 -1.73 3.37 -23.32
CA GLY A 442 -2.11 2.10 -22.71
C GLY A 442 -0.90 1.20 -22.44
N GLY A 443 -1.17 -0.07 -22.12
CA GLY A 443 -0.12 -1.07 -21.87
C GLY A 443 0.39 -1.07 -20.43
N THR A 444 1.70 -1.30 -20.25
CA THR A 444 2.31 -1.60 -18.95
C THR A 444 3.58 -0.81 -18.72
N VAL A 445 3.70 -0.15 -17.56
CA VAL A 445 4.91 0.57 -17.14
C VAL A 445 5.81 -0.39 -16.38
N PHE A 446 6.96 -0.74 -16.96
CA PHE A 446 8.00 -1.50 -16.29
C PHE A 446 8.99 -0.55 -15.61
N ARG A 447 9.03 -0.59 -14.28
CA ARG A 447 10.05 0.07 -13.47
C ARG A 447 11.04 -1.00 -13.00
N GLU A 448 12.18 -1.11 -13.70
CA GLU A 448 13.35 -1.97 -13.37
C GLU A 448 14.52 -1.12 -12.82
N PRO A 449 15.61 -1.73 -12.30
CA PRO A 449 16.83 -0.98 -12.04
C PRO A 449 18.24 -1.48 -12.59
N ILE A 450 19.31 -0.62 -12.69
CA ILE A 450 20.80 -0.87 -12.87
C ILE A 450 21.68 -0.54 -11.64
N MET A 451 22.63 -1.41 -11.29
CA MET A 451 23.35 -1.44 -9.98
C MET A 451 24.54 -0.50 -9.82
N CYS A 452 24.68 0.11 -8.63
CA CYS A 452 25.93 0.70 -8.15
C CYS A 452 26.35 -0.04 -6.86
N LYS A 453 27.42 -0.83 -6.92
CA LYS A 453 27.85 -1.76 -5.84
C LYS A 453 28.14 -1.07 -4.50
N ASN A 454 28.50 0.22 -4.53
CA ASN A 454 28.82 1.03 -3.36
C ASN A 454 27.64 1.79 -2.76
N ILE A 455 26.44 1.76 -3.38
CA ILE A 455 25.23 2.37 -2.83
C ILE A 455 24.48 1.31 -2.01
N PRO A 456 24.42 1.42 -0.67
CA PRO A 456 23.68 0.47 0.15
C PRO A 456 22.17 0.64 -0.05
N GLN A 457 21.45 -0.47 -0.08
CA GLN A 457 19.99 -0.47 -0.20
C GLN A 457 19.38 -0.13 1.17
N VAL A 458 18.37 0.74 1.18
CA VAL A 458 17.63 1.15 2.39
C VAL A 458 16.85 -0.03 2.99
N VAL A 459 16.42 -0.98 2.14
CA VAL A 459 16.08 -2.35 2.56
C VAL A 459 17.31 -3.23 2.31
N PRO A 460 18.13 -3.57 3.32
CA PRO A 460 19.33 -4.37 3.13
C PRO A 460 19.01 -5.83 2.82
N GLY A 461 17.75 -6.22 2.68
CA GLY A 461 17.31 -7.52 2.17
C GLY A 461 17.22 -7.61 0.65
N TRP A 462 17.17 -6.50 -0.11
CA TRP A 462 16.86 -6.54 -1.55
C TRP A 462 18.10 -6.53 -2.47
N LYS A 463 18.35 -7.66 -3.13
CA LYS A 463 19.68 -8.07 -3.61
C LYS A 463 19.74 -8.52 -5.08
N LYS A 464 18.59 -8.53 -5.74
CA LYS A 464 18.33 -8.71 -7.16
C LYS A 464 17.16 -7.77 -7.51
N PRO A 465 16.94 -7.41 -8.79
CA PRO A 465 15.82 -6.55 -9.19
C PRO A 465 14.46 -7.04 -8.69
N ILE A 466 13.72 -6.20 -7.96
CA ILE A 466 12.26 -6.24 -7.96
C ILE A 466 11.83 -5.30 -9.08
N ILE A 467 11.18 -5.85 -10.11
CA ILE A 467 10.66 -5.08 -11.25
C ILE A 467 9.16 -4.89 -11.04
N ILE A 468 8.68 -3.65 -10.97
CA ILE A 468 7.23 -3.41 -10.98
C ILE A 468 6.74 -3.37 -12.44
N GLY A 469 5.78 -4.23 -12.76
CA GLY A 469 4.91 -4.11 -13.92
C GLY A 469 3.61 -3.44 -13.53
N ARG A 470 3.48 -2.14 -13.75
CA ARG A 470 2.29 -1.37 -13.38
C ARG A 470 1.33 -1.26 -14.56
N HIS A 471 0.06 -1.59 -14.34
CA HIS A 471 -1.01 -1.33 -15.30
C HIS A 471 -1.14 0.17 -15.63
N ALA A 472 -1.20 0.55 -16.91
CA ALA A 472 -1.24 1.97 -17.33
C ALA A 472 -2.65 2.57 -17.44
N PHE A 473 -3.71 1.77 -17.34
CA PHE A 473 -5.11 2.16 -17.58
C PHE A 473 -5.94 2.16 -16.29
N GLY A 474 -7.13 2.76 -16.35
CA GLY A 474 -8.21 2.53 -15.38
C GLY A 474 -7.92 2.96 -13.93
N ASP A 475 -8.52 2.21 -13.00
CA ASP A 475 -8.51 2.43 -11.55
C ASP A 475 -8.77 3.90 -11.17
N GLN A 476 -8.15 4.39 -10.08
CA GLN A 476 -8.27 5.75 -9.59
C GLN A 476 -7.85 6.83 -10.62
N TYR A 477 -7.06 6.48 -11.66
CA TYR A 477 -6.56 7.42 -12.67
C TYR A 477 -7.53 7.71 -13.82
N LYS A 478 -8.56 6.87 -14.01
CA LYS A 478 -9.70 7.14 -14.91
C LYS A 478 -11.05 7.22 -14.18
N ALA A 479 -11.03 7.25 -12.85
CA ALA A 479 -12.22 7.29 -12.02
C ALA A 479 -13.01 8.61 -12.15
N THR A 480 -14.27 8.55 -11.74
CA THR A 480 -15.17 9.69 -11.55
C THR A 480 -15.42 9.88 -10.05
N ASP A 481 -15.10 11.06 -9.51
CA ASP A 481 -15.27 11.37 -8.09
C ASP A 481 -16.10 12.63 -7.85
N PHE A 482 -16.91 12.63 -6.78
CA PHE A 482 -17.70 13.78 -6.37
C PHE A 482 -17.99 13.80 -4.87
N VAL A 483 -18.29 15.00 -4.36
CA VAL A 483 -18.82 15.20 -3.00
C VAL A 483 -20.32 14.95 -3.03
N VAL A 484 -20.80 14.06 -2.17
CA VAL A 484 -22.22 13.77 -1.98
C VAL A 484 -22.81 14.85 -1.08
N PRO A 485 -23.78 15.67 -1.53
CA PRO A 485 -24.19 16.88 -0.80
C PRO A 485 -24.91 16.64 0.52
N GLY A 486 -25.48 15.46 0.72
CA GLY A 486 -26.33 15.15 1.88
C GLY A 486 -27.13 13.87 1.70
N ASN A 487 -28.24 13.77 2.41
CA ASN A 487 -29.08 12.57 2.43
C ASN A 487 -29.63 12.23 1.04
N GLY A 488 -29.49 10.97 0.62
CA GLY A 488 -29.91 10.50 -0.69
C GLY A 488 -29.29 9.17 -1.11
N LYS A 489 -29.92 8.55 -2.11
CA LYS A 489 -29.56 7.21 -2.60
C LYS A 489 -28.47 7.30 -3.68
N LEU A 490 -27.36 6.60 -3.47
CA LEU A 490 -26.26 6.45 -4.44
C LEU A 490 -26.40 5.12 -5.20
N GLU A 491 -26.42 5.18 -6.52
CA GLU A 491 -26.68 4.05 -7.43
C GLU A 491 -25.66 4.00 -8.57
N ILE A 492 -25.09 2.83 -8.87
CA ILE A 492 -24.29 2.58 -10.07
C ILE A 492 -25.12 1.79 -11.09
N LYS A 493 -25.13 2.26 -12.34
CA LYS A 493 -25.91 1.69 -13.43
C LYS A 493 -25.02 1.39 -14.65
N TRP A 494 -25.19 0.23 -15.25
CA TRP A 494 -24.71 -0.06 -16.61
C TRP A 494 -25.90 -0.35 -17.53
N THR A 495 -25.94 0.31 -18.69
CA THR A 495 -27.02 0.19 -19.69
C THR A 495 -26.46 -0.44 -20.96
N PRO A 496 -26.92 -1.63 -21.40
CA PRO A 496 -26.41 -2.29 -22.61
C PRO A 496 -26.59 -1.43 -23.87
N ALA A 497 -25.57 -1.34 -24.71
CA ALA A 497 -25.64 -0.62 -25.99
C ALA A 497 -26.66 -1.24 -26.97
N ALA A 498 -26.93 -2.54 -26.82
CA ALA A 498 -27.88 -3.30 -27.64
C ALA A 498 -29.35 -3.23 -27.15
N GLY A 499 -29.67 -2.38 -26.15
CA GLY A 499 -31.06 -2.16 -25.71
C GLY A 499 -31.66 -3.25 -24.80
N GLY A 500 -30.81 -3.97 -24.06
CA GLY A 500 -31.25 -4.93 -23.03
C GLY A 500 -31.48 -4.31 -21.65
N GLU A 501 -31.89 -5.13 -20.68
CA GLU A 501 -32.11 -4.72 -19.29
C GLU A 501 -30.86 -4.09 -18.65
N PRO A 502 -30.96 -2.89 -18.03
CA PRO A 502 -29.84 -2.29 -17.32
C PRO A 502 -29.52 -2.99 -16.01
N ILE A 503 -28.23 -3.18 -15.74
CA ILE A 503 -27.74 -3.54 -14.41
C ILE A 503 -27.77 -2.28 -13.55
N ASN A 504 -28.49 -2.29 -12.42
CA ASN A 504 -28.50 -1.19 -11.44
C ASN A 504 -28.26 -1.73 -10.03
N TYR A 505 -27.28 -1.17 -9.32
CA TYR A 505 -26.99 -1.51 -7.93
C TYR A 505 -27.01 -0.26 -7.05
N THR A 506 -27.60 -0.39 -5.85
CA THR A 506 -27.50 0.65 -4.83
C THR A 506 -26.16 0.52 -4.13
N VAL A 507 -25.31 1.53 -4.25
CA VAL A 507 -23.96 1.58 -3.66
C VAL A 507 -24.06 1.95 -2.18
N TYR A 508 -24.87 2.97 -1.86
CA TYR A 508 -25.15 3.38 -0.49
C TYR A 508 -26.45 4.20 -0.41
N ASP A 509 -26.95 4.37 0.81
CA ASP A 509 -28.12 5.18 1.16
C ASP A 509 -27.68 6.15 2.26
N PHE A 510 -27.42 7.41 1.90
CA PHE A 510 -26.94 8.44 2.82
C PHE A 510 -28.11 8.93 3.68
N LYS A 511 -28.04 8.70 4.99
CA LYS A 511 -29.09 9.04 5.97
C LYS A 511 -28.68 10.12 6.97
N ASP A 512 -27.38 10.25 7.20
CA ASP A 512 -26.79 11.01 8.29
C ASP A 512 -25.75 12.01 7.78
N GLY A 513 -26.11 12.77 6.75
CA GLY A 513 -25.29 13.81 6.13
C GLY A 513 -24.69 13.44 4.77
N GLY A 514 -23.71 14.24 4.34
CA GLY A 514 -23.00 14.11 3.07
C GLY A 514 -21.79 13.18 3.12
N GLY A 515 -20.90 13.31 2.15
CA GLY A 515 -19.69 12.52 2.05
C GLY A 515 -19.04 12.58 0.67
N VAL A 516 -18.45 11.48 0.24
CA VAL A 516 -17.80 11.35 -1.08
C VAL A 516 -18.09 10.01 -1.75
N SER A 517 -18.11 10.03 -3.08
CA SER A 517 -18.26 8.85 -3.94
C SER A 517 -17.14 8.81 -4.99
N LEU A 518 -16.63 7.61 -5.26
CA LEU A 518 -15.65 7.31 -6.30
C LEU A 518 -16.16 6.11 -7.12
N SER A 519 -16.15 6.23 -8.45
CA SER A 519 -16.47 5.14 -9.36
C SER A 519 -15.35 4.93 -10.38
N MET A 520 -14.81 3.72 -10.46
CA MET A 520 -13.65 3.36 -11.28
C MET A 520 -13.89 2.07 -12.09
N TYR A 521 -13.12 1.88 -13.16
CA TYR A 521 -13.33 0.79 -14.12
C TYR A 521 -12.02 0.35 -14.79
N ASN A 522 -12.03 -0.85 -15.35
CA ASN A 522 -11.05 -1.36 -16.31
C ASN A 522 -11.81 -2.11 -17.42
N THR A 523 -11.27 -2.15 -18.64
CA THR A 523 -11.82 -3.01 -19.73
C THR A 523 -11.10 -4.35 -19.73
N ASP A 524 -11.78 -5.42 -20.16
CA ASP A 524 -11.15 -6.74 -20.31
C ASP A 524 -9.94 -6.67 -21.25
N SER A 525 -10.03 -5.87 -22.32
CA SER A 525 -8.92 -5.59 -23.24
C SER A 525 -7.70 -4.98 -22.55
N SER A 526 -7.90 -4.02 -21.63
CA SER A 526 -6.78 -3.42 -20.87
C SER A 526 -6.11 -4.43 -19.93
N ILE A 527 -6.90 -5.29 -19.28
CA ILE A 527 -6.40 -6.33 -18.37
C ILE A 527 -5.64 -7.41 -19.15
N THR A 528 -6.14 -7.84 -20.31
CA THR A 528 -5.47 -8.79 -21.21
C THR A 528 -4.13 -8.27 -21.68
N SER A 529 -4.06 -7.04 -22.22
CA SER A 529 -2.78 -6.47 -22.66
C SER A 529 -1.79 -6.25 -21.52
N PHE A 530 -2.27 -5.98 -20.31
CA PHE A 530 -1.44 -5.91 -19.10
C PHE A 530 -0.89 -7.27 -18.69
N ALA A 531 -1.71 -8.32 -18.76
CA ALA A 531 -1.29 -9.71 -18.51
C ALA A 531 -0.25 -10.18 -19.53
N GLU A 532 -0.52 -10.02 -20.83
CA GLU A 532 0.37 -10.43 -21.91
C GLU A 532 1.72 -9.71 -21.86
N ALA A 533 1.71 -8.38 -21.70
CA ALA A 533 2.94 -7.61 -21.56
C ALA A 533 3.73 -8.00 -20.30
N SER A 534 3.04 -8.24 -19.17
CA SER A 534 3.71 -8.65 -17.92
C SER A 534 4.33 -10.03 -18.03
N LEU A 535 3.59 -10.99 -18.60
CA LEU A 535 4.02 -12.38 -18.79
C LEU A 535 5.18 -12.48 -19.78
N GLN A 536 5.14 -11.71 -20.88
CA GLN A 536 6.22 -11.68 -21.86
C GLN A 536 7.47 -10.98 -21.31
N TYR A 537 7.34 -9.84 -20.64
CA TYR A 537 8.49 -9.11 -20.08
C TYR A 537 9.21 -9.93 -19.00
N ALA A 538 8.48 -10.55 -18.06
CA ALA A 538 9.08 -11.41 -17.04
C ALA A 538 9.84 -12.61 -17.65
N LEU A 539 9.31 -13.21 -18.73
CA LEU A 539 9.99 -14.26 -19.48
C LEU A 539 11.26 -13.76 -20.17
N ASP A 540 11.24 -12.58 -20.78
CA ASP A 540 12.42 -11.97 -21.42
C ASP A 540 13.51 -11.55 -20.41
N ARG A 541 13.12 -11.16 -19.17
CA ARG A 541 14.04 -10.96 -18.04
C ARG A 541 14.51 -12.27 -17.40
N LYS A 542 13.84 -13.40 -17.69
CA LYS A 542 13.97 -14.70 -17.01
C LYS A 542 13.77 -14.59 -15.49
N TYR A 543 12.73 -13.88 -15.09
CA TYR A 543 12.31 -13.75 -13.69
C TYR A 543 10.91 -14.33 -13.48
N PRO A 544 10.61 -14.94 -12.32
CA PRO A 544 9.25 -15.34 -11.97
C PRO A 544 8.35 -14.10 -11.83
N LEU A 545 7.06 -14.27 -12.14
CA LEU A 545 6.07 -13.20 -12.12
C LEU A 545 5.06 -13.39 -10.99
N TYR A 546 4.93 -12.38 -10.14
CA TYR A 546 3.89 -12.27 -9.13
C TYR A 546 2.82 -11.28 -9.59
N MET A 547 1.54 -11.66 -9.62
CA MET A 547 0.43 -10.71 -9.79
C MET A 547 -0.31 -10.56 -8.47
N SER A 548 -0.44 -9.33 -7.97
CA SER A 548 -1.06 -9.06 -6.66
C SER A 548 -2.40 -8.35 -6.76
N THR A 549 -3.40 -8.83 -6.03
CA THR A 549 -4.72 -8.17 -5.91
C THR A 549 -5.30 -8.30 -4.49
N LYS A 550 -6.51 -7.79 -4.22
CA LYS A 550 -7.26 -7.98 -2.98
C LYS A 550 -8.62 -8.67 -3.27
N ASN A 551 -8.61 -9.72 -4.11
CA ASN A 551 -9.82 -10.40 -4.58
C ASN A 551 -10.66 -11.10 -3.49
N THR A 552 -10.14 -11.26 -2.28
CA THR A 552 -10.91 -11.70 -1.11
C THR A 552 -11.94 -10.66 -0.66
N ILE A 553 -11.69 -9.38 -0.97
CA ILE A 553 -12.61 -8.26 -0.75
C ILE A 553 -13.34 -7.92 -2.05
N LEU A 554 -12.59 -7.63 -3.13
CA LEU A 554 -13.12 -7.24 -4.44
C LEU A 554 -13.29 -8.45 -5.38
N LYS A 555 -14.30 -9.28 -5.07
CA LYS A 555 -14.48 -10.61 -5.68
C LYS A 555 -14.76 -10.58 -7.20
N LYS A 556 -15.25 -9.47 -7.75
CA LYS A 556 -15.46 -9.28 -9.20
C LYS A 556 -14.37 -8.40 -9.81
N TYR A 557 -14.04 -7.26 -9.21
CA TYR A 557 -13.06 -6.33 -9.78
C TYR A 557 -11.65 -6.93 -9.82
N ASP A 558 -11.13 -7.33 -8.67
CA ASP A 558 -9.80 -7.91 -8.53
C ASP A 558 -9.78 -9.41 -8.89
N GLY A 559 -10.95 -10.06 -8.84
CA GLY A 559 -11.18 -11.37 -9.43
C GLY A 559 -10.85 -11.39 -10.92
N ARG A 560 -11.41 -10.45 -11.72
CA ARG A 560 -11.20 -10.43 -13.18
C ARG A 560 -9.74 -10.26 -13.58
N PHE A 561 -8.95 -9.47 -12.83
CA PHE A 561 -7.50 -9.38 -13.03
C PHE A 561 -6.80 -10.73 -12.78
N LYS A 562 -7.07 -11.38 -11.65
CA LYS A 562 -6.52 -12.71 -11.31
C LYS A 562 -6.89 -13.75 -12.38
N ASP A 563 -8.16 -13.79 -12.77
CA ASP A 563 -8.71 -14.79 -13.69
C ASP A 563 -8.12 -14.64 -15.11
N ILE A 564 -8.06 -13.42 -15.65
CA ILE A 564 -7.47 -13.15 -16.98
C ILE A 564 -5.96 -13.47 -17.00
N PHE A 565 -5.20 -13.08 -15.96
CA PHE A 565 -3.78 -13.44 -15.88
C PHE A 565 -3.57 -14.96 -15.84
N GLN A 566 -4.37 -15.69 -15.05
CA GLN A 566 -4.29 -17.15 -14.95
C GLN A 566 -4.62 -17.82 -16.29
N GLU A 567 -5.70 -17.38 -16.95
CA GLU A 567 -6.15 -17.92 -18.23
C GLU A 567 -5.08 -17.74 -19.33
N ILE A 568 -4.47 -16.56 -19.41
CA ILE A 568 -3.41 -16.26 -20.40
C ILE A 568 -2.13 -17.02 -20.07
N TYR A 569 -1.76 -17.13 -18.79
CA TYR A 569 -0.61 -17.92 -18.37
C TYR A 569 -0.75 -19.39 -18.78
N GLU A 570 -1.87 -20.04 -18.42
CA GLU A 570 -2.12 -21.45 -18.72
C GLU A 570 -2.18 -21.74 -20.22
N LYS A 571 -2.81 -20.86 -21.00
CA LYS A 571 -2.99 -21.06 -22.45
C LYS A 571 -1.74 -20.76 -23.28
N GLN A 572 -0.92 -19.77 -22.89
CA GLN A 572 0.13 -19.22 -23.77
C GLN A 572 1.55 -19.26 -23.18
N TYR A 573 1.72 -19.17 -21.86
CA TYR A 573 3.04 -18.91 -21.25
C TYR A 573 3.59 -20.06 -20.41
N LYS A 574 2.75 -20.91 -19.81
CA LYS A 574 3.16 -21.96 -18.87
C LYS A 574 4.33 -22.82 -19.37
N ALA A 575 4.22 -23.42 -20.56
CA ALA A 575 5.29 -24.24 -21.12
C ALA A 575 6.60 -23.45 -21.40
N ARG A 576 6.49 -22.15 -21.72
CA ARG A 576 7.65 -21.27 -21.95
C ARG A 576 8.33 -20.90 -20.62
N TYR A 577 7.55 -20.73 -19.56
CA TYR A 577 8.02 -20.48 -18.19
C TYR A 577 8.70 -21.70 -17.59
N GLU A 578 8.05 -22.88 -17.70
CA GLU A 578 8.60 -24.17 -17.27
C GLU A 578 9.93 -24.47 -17.97
N ALA A 579 10.02 -24.25 -19.29
CA ALA A 579 11.26 -24.38 -20.06
C ALA A 579 12.35 -23.34 -19.70
N ALA A 580 11.97 -22.20 -19.12
CA ALA A 580 12.88 -21.16 -18.65
C ALA A 580 13.24 -21.28 -17.15
N GLY A 581 12.67 -22.25 -16.42
CA GLY A 581 12.91 -22.46 -14.98
C GLY A 581 12.26 -21.41 -14.07
N ILE A 582 11.23 -20.70 -14.55
CA ILE A 582 10.50 -19.66 -13.83
C ILE A 582 9.01 -20.01 -13.70
N TRP A 583 8.28 -19.29 -12.84
CA TRP A 583 6.87 -19.53 -12.58
C TRP A 583 6.06 -18.23 -12.56
N TYR A 584 4.74 -18.37 -12.69
CA TYR A 584 3.75 -17.33 -12.40
C TYR A 584 3.00 -17.68 -11.11
N GLU A 585 2.69 -16.69 -10.28
CA GLU A 585 1.96 -16.86 -9.03
C GLU A 585 1.03 -15.66 -8.76
N HIS A 586 -0.22 -15.93 -8.39
CA HIS A 586 -1.12 -14.89 -7.84
C HIS A 586 -0.95 -14.81 -6.32
N ARG A 587 -0.94 -13.59 -5.76
CA ARG A 587 -0.90 -13.32 -4.32
C ARG A 587 -1.86 -12.22 -3.90
N LEU A 588 -2.13 -12.16 -2.60
CA LEU A 588 -2.79 -10.99 -2.01
C LEU A 588 -1.78 -9.85 -1.84
N ILE A 589 -2.19 -8.62 -2.09
CA ILE A 589 -1.32 -7.41 -2.07
C ILE A 589 -0.59 -7.21 -0.74
N ASP A 590 -1.26 -7.52 0.38
CA ASP A 590 -0.78 -7.50 1.76
C ASP A 590 0.27 -8.58 2.05
N ASP A 591 0.06 -9.81 1.58
CA ASP A 591 1.09 -10.86 1.63
C ASP A 591 2.27 -10.49 0.71
N MET A 592 2.02 -9.85 -0.44
CA MET A 592 3.06 -9.52 -1.41
C MET A 592 3.97 -8.37 -0.96
N VAL A 593 3.48 -7.32 -0.27
CA VAL A 593 4.37 -6.32 0.35
C VAL A 593 5.26 -6.94 1.43
N ALA A 594 4.72 -7.86 2.22
CA ALA A 594 5.46 -8.56 3.27
C ALA A 594 6.46 -9.58 2.70
N GLN A 595 6.11 -10.26 1.60
CA GLN A 595 7.03 -11.10 0.82
C GLN A 595 8.16 -10.26 0.27
N ALA A 596 7.85 -9.13 -0.37
CA ALA A 596 8.82 -8.29 -1.05
C ALA A 596 9.89 -7.83 -0.06
N LEU A 597 9.50 -7.30 1.11
CA LEU A 597 10.42 -6.88 2.17
C LEU A 597 11.32 -8.01 2.71
N LYS A 598 10.85 -9.28 2.75
CA LYS A 598 11.69 -10.44 3.15
C LYS A 598 12.58 -10.99 2.03
N SER A 599 12.23 -10.71 0.79
CA SER A 599 12.84 -11.35 -0.37
C SER A 599 14.24 -10.80 -0.68
N GLU A 600 15.03 -11.58 -1.41
CA GLU A 600 16.21 -11.07 -2.13
C GLU A 600 15.83 -10.18 -3.33
N GLY A 601 14.55 -9.98 -3.65
CA GLY A 601 14.13 -9.61 -5.00
C GLY A 601 14.45 -10.70 -6.02
N GLY A 602 14.62 -10.31 -7.28
CA GLY A 602 14.90 -11.23 -8.39
C GLY A 602 13.64 -11.79 -9.03
N PHE A 603 12.57 -11.01 -9.00
CA PHE A 603 11.27 -11.33 -9.54
C PHE A 603 10.64 -10.07 -10.15
N MET A 604 9.62 -10.29 -10.96
CA MET A 604 8.74 -9.25 -11.45
C MET A 604 7.42 -9.28 -10.70
N TRP A 605 6.85 -8.11 -10.44
CA TRP A 605 5.63 -7.94 -9.66
C TRP A 605 4.66 -7.06 -10.46
N ALA A 606 3.63 -7.70 -11.02
CA ALA A 606 2.51 -7.05 -11.66
C ALA A 606 1.56 -6.45 -10.61
N CYS A 607 1.24 -5.17 -10.78
CA CYS A 607 0.38 -4.37 -9.92
C CYS A 607 -0.68 -3.61 -10.74
N LYS A 608 -1.88 -3.44 -10.16
CA LYS A 608 -2.89 -2.49 -10.67
C LYS A 608 -2.33 -1.06 -10.71
N ASN A 609 -2.97 -0.12 -11.40
CA ASN A 609 -2.41 1.19 -11.71
C ASN A 609 -2.14 2.06 -10.46
N TYR A 610 -3.01 1.94 -9.45
CA TYR A 610 -2.79 2.60 -8.15
C TYR A 610 -1.70 1.92 -7.33
N ASP A 611 -1.78 0.60 -7.16
CA ASP A 611 -0.83 -0.15 -6.33
C ASP A 611 0.60 -0.07 -6.92
N GLY A 612 0.71 -0.15 -8.25
CA GLY A 612 1.96 -0.01 -8.99
C GLY A 612 2.49 1.42 -9.09
N ASP A 613 1.72 2.44 -8.68
CA ASP A 613 2.25 3.77 -8.36
C ASP A 613 3.03 3.66 -7.04
N VAL A 614 2.28 3.45 -5.96
CA VAL A 614 2.76 3.48 -4.57
C VAL A 614 3.90 2.48 -4.33
N GLN A 615 3.75 1.23 -4.75
CA GLN A 615 4.78 0.21 -4.52
C GLN A 615 6.04 0.44 -5.35
N SER A 616 5.93 1.07 -6.52
CA SER A 616 7.12 1.36 -7.33
C SER A 616 7.98 2.48 -6.75
N ASP A 617 7.37 3.47 -6.09
CA ASP A 617 8.09 4.53 -5.37
C ASP A 617 8.65 4.02 -4.02
N SER A 618 7.91 3.13 -3.33
CA SER A 618 8.46 2.33 -2.21
C SER A 618 9.70 1.54 -2.63
N ILE A 619 9.66 0.88 -3.79
CA ILE A 619 10.76 0.05 -4.29
C ILE A 619 11.95 0.90 -4.72
N ALA A 620 11.70 2.01 -5.42
CA ALA A 620 12.73 3.00 -5.76
C ALA A 620 13.46 3.49 -4.50
N GLN A 621 12.70 3.85 -3.48
CA GLN A 621 13.29 4.36 -2.24
C GLN A 621 13.96 3.27 -1.41
N GLY A 622 13.47 2.02 -1.42
CA GLY A 622 14.18 0.90 -0.80
C GLY A 622 15.52 0.57 -1.47
N TYR A 623 15.70 0.96 -2.74
CA TYR A 623 16.98 0.89 -3.46
C TYR A 623 17.86 2.14 -3.36
N GLY A 624 17.44 3.15 -2.59
CA GLY A 624 18.25 4.30 -2.17
C GLY A 624 17.66 5.65 -2.57
N SER A 625 17.07 5.77 -3.75
CA SER A 625 16.52 7.04 -4.24
C SER A 625 15.44 6.87 -5.29
N LEU A 626 14.51 7.82 -5.35
CA LEU A 626 13.55 7.95 -6.46
C LEU A 626 14.25 8.34 -7.77
N GLY A 627 15.42 8.98 -7.68
CA GLY A 627 16.35 9.15 -8.81
C GLY A 627 17.14 7.88 -9.12
N MET A 628 16.76 6.76 -8.50
CA MET A 628 17.22 5.41 -8.77
C MET A 628 16.04 4.40 -9.08
N MET A 629 15.16 4.63 -10.08
CA MET A 629 14.37 3.61 -10.84
C MET A 629 14.25 3.94 -12.36
N THR A 630 14.23 2.95 -13.28
CA THR A 630 13.74 3.23 -14.66
C THR A 630 12.23 3.36 -14.65
N SER A 631 11.66 3.88 -15.73
CA SER A 631 10.26 3.64 -16.11
C SER A 631 10.19 3.49 -17.62
N VAL A 632 9.67 2.36 -18.12
CA VAL A 632 9.44 2.15 -19.56
C VAL A 632 8.02 1.63 -19.73
N LEU A 633 7.14 2.48 -20.27
CA LEU A 633 5.83 2.05 -20.75
C LEU A 633 6.01 1.29 -22.07
N VAL A 634 5.53 0.05 -22.11
CA VAL A 634 5.41 -0.75 -23.34
C VAL A 634 3.95 -0.82 -23.73
N CYS A 635 3.65 -0.43 -24.97
CA CYS A 635 2.29 -0.42 -25.52
C CYS A 635 1.81 -1.85 -25.86
N PRO A 636 0.49 -2.07 -26.00
CA PRO A 636 -0.08 -3.37 -26.38
C PRO A 636 0.38 -3.94 -27.74
N ASP A 637 0.97 -3.11 -28.61
CA ASP A 637 1.52 -3.54 -29.90
C ASP A 637 2.88 -4.27 -29.79
N GLY A 638 3.47 -4.34 -28.58
CA GLY A 638 4.79 -4.92 -28.33
C GLY A 638 5.96 -4.19 -29.02
N LYS A 639 5.70 -3.02 -29.61
CA LYS A 639 6.61 -2.32 -30.53
C LYS A 639 6.79 -0.85 -30.19
N THR A 640 5.77 -0.18 -29.67
CA THR A 640 5.83 1.22 -29.24
C THR A 640 6.19 1.29 -27.77
N ILE A 641 7.19 2.13 -27.42
CA ILE A 641 7.54 2.41 -26.03
C ILE A 641 7.58 3.91 -25.74
N GLU A 642 7.38 4.24 -24.46
CA GLU A 642 7.74 5.51 -23.85
C GLU A 642 8.71 5.23 -22.70
N ALA A 643 9.97 5.64 -22.84
CA ALA A 643 10.94 5.67 -21.74
C ALA A 643 10.74 6.97 -20.94
N GLU A 644 10.53 6.85 -19.63
CA GLU A 644 10.04 7.93 -18.76
C GLU A 644 10.41 7.76 -17.28
N ALA A 645 9.65 8.40 -16.38
CA ALA A 645 10.05 8.78 -15.03
C ALA A 645 9.88 7.73 -13.93
N ALA A 646 10.87 7.63 -13.07
CA ALA A 646 10.68 7.33 -11.66
C ALA A 646 10.31 8.59 -10.87
N HIS A 647 11.14 9.64 -10.91
CA HIS A 647 11.03 10.76 -9.97
C HIS A 647 10.08 11.89 -10.42
N GLY A 648 9.48 12.57 -9.43
CA GLY A 648 8.78 13.84 -9.64
C GLY A 648 9.72 15.06 -9.81
N THR A 649 9.18 16.27 -9.80
CA THR A 649 9.92 17.51 -10.15
C THR A 649 10.87 18.09 -9.10
N VAL A 650 11.16 17.35 -8.02
CA VAL A 650 12.14 17.70 -6.97
C VAL A 650 12.01 19.17 -6.47
N THR A 651 10.76 19.61 -6.29
CA THR A 651 10.38 21.03 -6.23
C THR A 651 11.05 21.84 -5.11
N ARG A 652 11.49 21.18 -4.03
CA ARG A 652 12.33 21.79 -2.97
C ARG A 652 13.66 22.31 -3.52
N HIS A 653 14.33 21.55 -4.38
CA HIS A 653 15.60 21.96 -4.98
C HIS A 653 15.38 23.14 -5.95
N TYR A 654 14.32 23.13 -6.75
CA TYR A 654 13.99 24.28 -7.61
C TYR A 654 13.84 25.59 -6.81
N ARG A 655 13.22 25.55 -5.62
CA ARG A 655 13.16 26.71 -4.70
C ARG A 655 14.49 27.12 -4.10
N PHE A 656 15.37 26.17 -3.82
CA PHE A 656 16.72 26.47 -3.33
C PHE A 656 17.55 27.13 -4.44
N HIS A 657 17.49 26.61 -5.67
CA HIS A 657 18.11 27.22 -6.85
C HIS A 657 17.60 28.65 -7.09
N GLN A 658 16.28 28.90 -7.03
CA GLN A 658 15.71 30.26 -7.09
C GLN A 658 16.17 31.21 -5.97
N GLN A 659 16.73 30.69 -4.87
CA GLN A 659 17.30 31.44 -3.75
C GLN A 659 18.84 31.51 -3.82
N ASN A 660 19.45 31.11 -4.95
CA ASN A 660 20.90 30.94 -5.12
C ASN A 660 21.54 30.01 -4.08
N LYS A 661 20.77 29.04 -3.56
CA LYS A 661 21.23 27.99 -2.63
C LYS A 661 21.57 26.72 -3.42
N GLU A 662 22.59 26.01 -2.96
CA GLU A 662 23.06 24.77 -3.55
C GLU A 662 21.97 23.69 -3.63
N THR A 663 22.00 22.91 -4.72
CA THR A 663 21.11 21.79 -4.98
C THR A 663 21.89 20.55 -5.43
N SER A 664 21.43 19.37 -5.01
CA SER A 664 21.96 18.09 -5.50
C SER A 664 20.78 17.17 -5.79
N THR A 665 20.09 17.47 -6.88
CA THR A 665 19.18 16.56 -7.58
C THR A 665 20.00 15.52 -8.34
N ASN A 666 19.62 14.26 -8.24
CA ASN A 666 20.25 13.14 -8.95
C ASN A 666 19.81 13.11 -10.43
N PRO A 667 20.72 13.24 -11.42
CA PRO A 667 20.40 13.26 -12.84
C PRO A 667 20.69 11.93 -13.57
N ILE A 668 21.27 10.91 -12.90
CA ILE A 668 21.39 9.53 -13.44
C ILE A 668 20.08 9.14 -14.06
N ALA A 669 19.04 9.45 -13.30
CA ALA A 669 17.74 9.81 -13.74
C ALA A 669 17.60 10.15 -15.24
N SER A 670 17.44 11.41 -15.60
CA SER A 670 16.95 11.78 -16.95
C SER A 670 17.81 11.20 -18.08
N ILE A 671 19.09 10.89 -17.80
CA ILE A 671 20.00 10.20 -18.72
C ILE A 671 19.44 8.84 -19.18
N PHE A 672 18.91 8.01 -18.27
CA PHE A 672 18.45 6.66 -18.65
C PHE A 672 17.11 6.63 -19.37
N ALA A 673 16.29 7.67 -19.28
CA ALA A 673 15.13 7.80 -20.16
C ALA A 673 15.59 7.95 -21.62
N TRP A 674 16.62 8.77 -21.84
CA TRP A 674 17.27 8.90 -23.13
C TRP A 674 17.91 7.58 -23.58
N THR A 675 18.74 6.92 -22.77
CA THR A 675 19.40 5.68 -23.22
C THR A 675 18.41 4.55 -23.52
N ARG A 676 17.36 4.35 -22.69
CA ARG A 676 16.34 3.31 -22.92
C ARG A 676 15.55 3.57 -24.22
N GLY A 677 15.15 4.81 -24.48
CA GLY A 677 14.49 5.17 -25.75
C GLY A 677 15.42 5.08 -26.96
N LEU A 678 16.68 5.50 -26.83
CA LEU A 678 17.69 5.38 -27.88
C LEU A 678 18.07 3.91 -28.18
N LEU A 679 18.06 3.02 -27.18
CA LEU A 679 18.27 1.58 -27.37
C LEU A 679 17.13 0.94 -28.16
N HIS A 680 15.89 1.32 -27.88
CA HIS A 680 14.75 0.82 -28.66
C HIS A 680 14.72 1.38 -30.07
N ARG A 681 15.07 2.67 -30.24
CA ARG A 681 15.32 3.29 -31.56
C ARG A 681 16.42 2.53 -32.31
N ALA A 682 17.54 2.20 -31.67
CA ALA A 682 18.63 1.45 -32.26
C ALA A 682 18.22 0.02 -32.67
N LYS A 683 17.32 -0.63 -31.92
CA LYS A 683 16.72 -1.93 -32.26
C LYS A 683 15.79 -1.83 -33.48
N LEU A 684 14.94 -0.80 -33.54
CA LEU A 684 14.00 -0.58 -34.65
C LEU A 684 14.72 -0.21 -35.96
N ASP A 685 15.76 0.61 -35.87
CA ASP A 685 16.49 1.17 -37.02
C ASP A 685 17.74 0.33 -37.39
N ALA A 686 17.98 -0.80 -36.70
CA ALA A 686 19.17 -1.65 -36.85
C ALA A 686 20.51 -0.87 -36.80
N ASN A 687 20.71 -0.08 -35.74
CA ASN A 687 21.82 0.88 -35.59
C ASN A 687 22.76 0.52 -34.40
N PRO A 688 23.76 -0.36 -34.59
CA PRO A 688 24.71 -0.72 -33.53
C PRO A 688 25.50 0.44 -32.93
N PRO A 689 25.97 1.46 -33.68
CA PRO A 689 26.62 2.63 -33.09
C PRO A 689 25.76 3.37 -32.06
N LEU A 690 24.45 3.52 -32.31
CA LEU A 690 23.53 4.16 -31.36
C LEU A 690 23.31 3.29 -30.11
N ALA A 691 23.19 1.97 -30.28
CA ALA A 691 23.08 1.04 -29.16
C ALA A 691 24.34 1.06 -28.28
N HIS A 692 25.53 1.06 -28.90
CA HIS A 692 26.80 1.17 -28.21
C HIS A 692 26.94 2.50 -27.46
N PHE A 693 26.62 3.65 -28.09
CA PHE A 693 26.64 4.94 -27.41
C PHE A 693 25.74 4.95 -26.17
N ALA A 694 24.51 4.44 -26.29
CA ALA A 694 23.59 4.36 -25.17
C ALA A 694 24.11 3.46 -24.05
N GLN A 695 24.57 2.24 -24.36
CA GLN A 695 25.19 1.31 -23.40
C GLN A 695 26.42 1.90 -22.70
N THR A 696 27.27 2.61 -23.44
CA THR A 696 28.46 3.28 -22.88
C THR A 696 28.07 4.42 -21.95
N LEU A 697 27.02 5.19 -22.26
CA LEU A 697 26.49 6.21 -21.35
C LEU A 697 25.87 5.61 -20.08
N GLU A 698 25.13 4.49 -20.21
CA GLU A 698 24.61 3.75 -19.05
C GLU A 698 25.73 3.24 -18.14
N LYS A 699 26.79 2.68 -18.73
CA LYS A 699 27.99 2.21 -18.02
C LYS A 699 28.71 3.35 -17.32
N VAL A 700 28.97 4.47 -18.00
CA VAL A 700 29.67 5.64 -17.44
C VAL A 700 28.92 6.21 -16.22
N CYS A 701 27.60 6.19 -16.22
CA CYS A 701 26.79 6.60 -15.07
C CYS A 701 27.06 5.73 -13.82
N VAL A 702 27.06 4.40 -13.99
CA VAL A 702 27.39 3.45 -12.91
C VAL A 702 28.83 3.60 -12.45
N ASP A 703 29.78 3.57 -13.39
CA ASP A 703 31.22 3.62 -13.10
C ASP A 703 31.60 4.91 -12.35
N THR A 704 30.93 6.03 -12.65
CA THR A 704 31.18 7.32 -11.97
C THR A 704 30.72 7.30 -10.52
N ILE A 705 29.56 6.69 -10.23
CA ILE A 705 29.08 6.47 -8.86
C ILE A 705 29.98 5.49 -8.13
N GLU A 706 30.33 4.37 -8.74
CA GLU A 706 31.20 3.36 -8.13
C GLU A 706 32.62 3.89 -7.85
N ALA A 707 33.10 4.85 -8.64
CA ALA A 707 34.33 5.61 -8.39
C ALA A 707 34.22 6.65 -7.25
N GLY A 708 33.05 6.79 -6.61
CA GLY A 708 32.82 7.66 -5.45
C GLY A 708 32.29 9.06 -5.76
N PHE A 709 32.15 9.44 -7.02
CA PHE A 709 31.53 10.71 -7.40
C PHE A 709 30.01 10.51 -7.46
N MET A 710 29.24 11.18 -6.59
CA MET A 710 27.79 10.96 -6.51
C MET A 710 27.03 12.17 -5.96
N THR A 711 25.70 12.19 -6.15
CA THR A 711 24.82 13.23 -5.61
C THR A 711 24.45 12.99 -4.14
N LYS A 712 23.93 14.03 -3.48
CA LYS A 712 23.74 14.07 -2.01
C LYS A 712 22.77 13.00 -1.50
N ASP A 713 21.77 12.63 -2.28
CA ASP A 713 20.84 11.53 -1.97
C ASP A 713 21.55 10.18 -1.87
N LEU A 714 22.54 9.93 -2.74
CA LEU A 714 23.38 8.73 -2.74
C LEU A 714 24.39 8.76 -1.59
N ALA A 715 25.04 9.89 -1.35
CA ALA A 715 25.93 10.07 -0.19
C ALA A 715 25.19 9.87 1.15
N ILE A 716 23.93 10.32 1.24
CA ILE A 716 23.05 10.08 2.40
C ILE A 716 22.75 8.59 2.61
N CYS A 717 22.70 7.78 1.55
CA CYS A 717 22.57 6.33 1.69
C CYS A 717 23.82 5.70 2.31
N ILE A 718 25.03 6.18 1.94
CA ILE A 718 26.30 5.67 2.48
C ILE A 718 26.54 6.11 3.93
N LYS A 719 26.40 7.40 4.24
CA LYS A 719 26.82 7.97 5.54
C LYS A 719 25.67 8.30 6.51
N GLY A 720 24.42 8.19 6.07
CA GLY A 720 23.25 8.67 6.81
C GLY A 720 23.12 10.19 6.79
N MET A 721 21.91 10.70 7.03
CA MET A 721 21.58 12.12 6.81
C MET A 721 22.42 13.11 7.64
N ASN A 722 22.87 12.70 8.83
CA ASN A 722 23.68 13.52 9.74
C ASN A 722 25.19 13.36 9.55
N GLY A 723 25.63 12.42 8.69
CA GLY A 723 27.04 12.08 8.47
C GLY A 723 27.60 12.55 7.12
N VAL A 724 26.81 13.28 6.31
CA VAL A 724 27.21 13.77 4.98
C VAL A 724 27.73 15.21 5.06
N GLU A 725 29.01 15.36 4.78
CA GLU A 725 29.68 16.65 4.60
C GLU A 725 29.65 17.10 3.14
N ARG A 726 30.07 18.34 2.85
CA ARG A 726 30.08 18.86 1.47
C ARG A 726 31.11 18.16 0.56
N GLY A 727 32.19 17.63 1.12
CA GLY A 727 33.18 16.85 0.37
C GLY A 727 32.67 15.50 -0.13
N ASP A 728 31.55 15.01 0.41
CA ASP A 728 31.05 13.65 0.16
C ASP A 728 30.11 13.55 -1.05
N TYR A 729 29.72 14.68 -1.62
CA TYR A 729 28.80 14.72 -2.75
C TYR A 729 29.14 15.85 -3.71
N LEU A 730 28.81 15.61 -4.98
CA LEU A 730 28.77 16.63 -6.01
C LEU A 730 27.37 17.26 -6.09
N ASN A 731 27.32 18.57 -6.31
CA ASN A 731 26.08 19.24 -6.68
C ASN A 731 25.64 18.77 -8.10
N THR A 732 24.41 19.06 -8.52
CA THR A 732 23.87 18.52 -9.79
C THR A 732 24.73 18.87 -11.02
N PHE A 733 25.34 20.06 -11.03
CA PHE A 733 26.17 20.53 -12.14
C PHE A 733 27.56 19.88 -12.12
N GLU A 734 28.22 19.90 -10.96
CA GLU A 734 29.51 19.21 -10.72
C GLU A 734 29.46 17.73 -11.12
N PHE A 735 28.33 17.06 -10.83
CA PHE A 735 28.14 15.66 -11.17
C PHE A 735 27.93 15.43 -12.67
N LEU A 736 27.18 16.30 -13.36
CA LEU A 736 27.02 16.25 -14.82
C LEU A 736 28.32 16.54 -15.56
N ASP A 737 29.14 17.48 -15.07
CA ASP A 737 30.48 17.75 -15.62
C ASP A 737 31.38 16.51 -15.48
N LYS A 738 31.33 15.81 -14.34
CA LYS A 738 32.11 14.59 -14.13
C LYS A 738 31.65 13.42 -15.01
N LEU A 739 30.36 13.27 -15.24
CA LEU A 739 29.81 12.32 -16.21
C LEU A 739 30.27 12.66 -17.64
N ALA A 740 30.28 13.95 -18.02
CA ALA A 740 30.73 14.39 -19.34
C ALA A 740 32.25 14.21 -19.55
N GLU A 741 33.07 14.39 -18.51
CA GLU A 741 34.50 14.05 -18.51
C GLU A 741 34.71 12.55 -18.78
N ASN A 742 34.06 11.70 -17.97
CA ASN A 742 34.22 10.25 -18.04
C ASN A 742 33.68 9.67 -19.37
N LEU A 743 32.57 10.19 -19.90
CA LEU A 743 32.02 9.80 -21.21
C LEU A 743 32.98 10.13 -22.36
N ARG A 744 33.63 11.30 -22.33
CA ARG A 744 34.64 11.71 -23.33
C ARG A 744 35.93 10.89 -23.24
N ALA A 745 36.21 10.26 -22.10
CA ALA A 745 37.32 9.33 -21.95
C ALA A 745 36.94 7.93 -22.49
N GLU A 746 35.76 7.42 -22.14
CA GLU A 746 35.32 6.08 -22.55
C GLU A 746 35.07 6.00 -24.06
N LEU A 747 34.40 6.99 -24.66
CA LEU A 747 34.17 7.05 -26.13
C LEU A 747 35.46 7.26 -26.97
N LYS A 748 36.62 7.44 -26.33
CA LYS A 748 37.94 7.46 -27.01
C LYS A 748 38.69 6.14 -26.91
N ARG A 749 38.24 5.21 -26.05
CA ARG A 749 38.73 3.83 -26.03
C ARG A 749 38.06 3.08 -27.19
N LYS A 750 38.88 2.45 -28.03
CA LYS A 750 38.44 1.65 -29.18
C LYS A 750 38.17 0.21 -28.76
#